data_AF-A0A9P8BKP9-F1
#
_entry.id   AF-A0A9P8BKP9-F1
#
_cell.length_a   1.000
_cell.length_b   1.000
_cell.length_c   1.000
_cell.angle_alpha   90.00
_cell.angle_beta   90.00
_cell.angle_gamma   90.00
#
_symmetry.space_group_name_H-M   'P 1'
#
loop_
_entity.id
_entity.type
_entity.pdbx_description
1 polymer ?
#
loop_
_entity_poly.entity_id
_entity_poly.type
_entity_poly.pdbx_seq_one_letter_code
_entity_poly.pdbx_strand_id
1 'polypeptide(L)'
;MLHDDANPQRAPHVPIDLDPSLRDLLHDAGDSLKHLKQRHHSHPKPPTELHVYDNMEEPILNLEPAHTEADGLSGFEHREERRSPAAVLGSDRPGMIMLSEELVDAITGMVSETDKYQLRSDAKRLFLHPSPASVHDLRWSSKTPQHSSKKKEKMMGPRDGLAFATVAMPAHYTAIATVFEEAKQRLGRDWEIDSIVDFGAKAGAVLWAARDTFKSIDHYMGFDNRSGMVSMAQALITAANVPRTNIKFENFWGPVRELSTAPEKTAAVCAFSLSDLKTDLDRQKMLREMWSTGAEYMIVIDHGTKEGFQYVADAREFLLRKGRQETKHADEPVDAEAEQHAETSQQGSTPSPVASADASKRLGSHVVAPCPHDGRCPLHDPFTDRPRRKDDVKQARKKAKKLEKDATQLMGPTSFCHFTQRLQRPEFVRLTKHAYKATEDVTYSYVVIRRGTRPEVTDMAYMEVAGGAERMRRGAVARDEALSVERKERKQEGGSAVVEEDETGALHLPGKAPADDDSGTATQSEAEVAADMASLRLESYGWPRVIYPPIKRSGHVILDACTVDGNISRITIPRSQGKQAYHDARKSSWGDIFPHPPKNGLEVRRRGRTPTKAGEKGAAEEEDEEDDFDFEKYIGTYTFGDVSQ
;
A
#
# COMPACT_ATOMS: atom_id res chain seq x y z
N MET A 1 -18.51 14.27 63.82
CA MET A 1 -17.97 15.52 64.38
C MET A 1 -16.45 15.41 64.23
N LEU A 2 -15.88 15.93 63.13
CA LEU A 2 -15.19 17.24 63.04
C LEU A 2 -13.96 17.27 63.97
N HIS A 3 -12.73 17.65 63.61
CA HIS A 3 -12.17 18.44 62.50
C HIS A 3 -10.63 18.29 62.50
N ASP A 4 -10.03 18.51 61.33
CA ASP A 4 -8.74 19.18 61.03
C ASP A 4 -7.41 18.67 61.61
N ASP A 5 -6.62 18.01 60.76
CA ASP A 5 -5.15 17.96 60.83
C ASP A 5 -4.54 18.82 59.71
N ALA A 6 -3.87 19.91 60.10
CA ALA A 6 -3.16 20.82 59.20
C ALA A 6 -1.67 20.42 59.06
N ASN A 7 -1.24 20.28 57.80
CA ASN A 7 0.11 19.91 57.36
C ASN A 7 1.11 21.09 57.48
N PRO A 8 2.28 20.93 58.14
CA PRO A 8 3.27 21.99 58.31
C PRO A 8 4.32 21.98 57.18
N GLN A 9 4.08 22.67 56.07
CA GLN A 9 5.13 23.03 55.11
C GLN A 9 4.87 24.40 54.48
N ARG A 10 5.62 25.42 54.92
CA ARG A 10 6.09 26.58 54.12
C ARG A 10 6.86 27.56 55.02
N ALA A 11 8.18 27.44 55.04
CA ALA A 11 9.04 28.56 55.43
C ALA A 11 9.23 29.47 54.20
N PRO A 12 9.21 30.81 54.33
CA PRO A 12 9.46 31.72 53.22
C PRO A 12 10.96 31.68 52.82
N HIS A 13 11.23 31.51 51.52
CA HIS A 13 12.58 31.49 50.96
C HIS A 13 13.30 32.84 51.18
N VAL A 14 14.56 32.77 51.63
CA VAL A 14 15.46 33.92 51.70
C VAL A 14 15.76 34.41 50.27
N PRO A 15 15.62 35.70 49.95
CA PRO A 15 15.93 36.22 48.62
C PRO A 15 17.42 36.07 48.30
N ILE A 16 17.73 35.47 47.17
CA ILE A 16 19.09 35.40 46.63
C ILE A 16 19.44 36.79 46.09
N ASP A 17 20.50 37.41 46.61
CA ASP A 17 20.99 38.69 46.10
C ASP A 17 21.77 38.45 44.80
N LEU A 18 21.12 38.71 43.67
CA LEU A 18 21.70 38.53 42.34
C LEU A 18 22.60 39.71 41.98
N ASP A 19 23.78 39.42 41.41
CA ASP A 19 24.71 40.44 40.87
C ASP A 19 23.98 41.43 39.93
N PRO A 20 24.27 42.74 39.99
CA PRO A 20 23.63 43.76 39.17
C PRO A 20 23.67 43.47 37.67
N SER A 21 24.77 42.92 37.16
CA SER A 21 24.93 42.59 35.73
C SER A 21 24.01 41.44 35.29
N LEU A 22 23.77 40.48 36.17
CA LEU A 22 22.84 39.37 35.93
C LEU A 22 21.38 39.84 36.03
N ARG A 23 21.13 40.84 36.89
CA ARG A 23 19.81 41.45 37.07
C ARG A 23 19.39 42.23 35.81
N ASP A 24 20.31 42.97 35.20
CA ASP A 24 20.08 43.71 33.95
C ASP A 24 19.86 42.77 32.75
N LEU A 25 20.63 41.69 32.66
CA LEU A 25 20.49 40.69 31.58
C LEU A 25 19.13 39.97 31.62
N LEU A 26 18.63 39.68 32.83
CA LEU A 26 17.30 39.09 33.03
C LEU A 26 16.17 40.09 32.73
N HIS A 27 16.40 41.38 32.97
CA HIS A 27 15.45 42.43 32.63
C HIS A 27 15.32 42.61 31.11
N ASP A 28 16.43 42.63 30.38
CA ASP A 28 16.45 42.72 28.91
C ASP A 28 15.82 41.49 28.23
N ALA A 29 16.04 40.29 28.80
CA ALA A 29 15.39 39.07 28.35
C ALA A 29 13.87 39.09 28.63
N GLY A 30 13.47 39.65 29.77
CA GLY A 30 12.07 39.81 30.16
C GLY A 30 11.31 40.80 29.27
N ASP A 31 11.94 41.91 28.88
CA ASP A 31 11.33 42.91 28.01
C ASP A 31 11.26 42.45 26.54
N SER A 32 12.23 41.65 26.07
CA SER A 32 12.15 40.98 24.76
C SER A 32 10.99 39.96 24.66
N LEU A 33 10.62 39.32 25.77
CA LEU A 33 9.50 38.37 25.83
C LEU A 33 8.12 39.05 25.88
N LYS A 34 8.03 40.30 26.35
CA LYS A 34 6.77 41.06 26.41
C LYS A 34 6.27 41.53 25.03
N HIS A 35 7.14 41.59 24.03
CA HIS A 35 6.80 42.06 22.68
C HIS A 35 6.38 40.96 21.69
N LEU A 36 6.43 39.68 22.08
CA LEU A 36 5.83 38.59 21.33
C LEU A 36 4.32 38.52 21.62
N LYS A 37 3.52 39.16 20.76
CA LYS A 37 2.05 38.93 20.71
C LYS A 37 1.79 37.44 20.51
N GLN A 38 1.49 36.74 21.59
CA GLN A 38 1.00 35.37 21.57
C GLN A 38 -0.33 35.31 20.80
N ARG A 39 -0.32 34.71 19.61
CA ARG A 39 -1.53 34.16 19.02
C ARG A 39 -1.94 32.97 19.87
N HIS A 40 -2.99 33.13 20.67
CA HIS A 40 -3.58 32.04 21.46
C HIS A 40 -4.10 30.93 20.54
N HIS A 41 -3.34 29.85 20.40
CA HIS A 41 -3.89 28.53 20.10
C HIS A 41 -4.09 27.82 21.44
N SER A 42 -5.34 27.55 21.80
CA SER A 42 -5.71 26.77 22.97
C SER A 42 -5.27 25.32 22.78
N HIS A 43 -4.13 24.95 23.38
CA HIS A 43 -3.81 23.55 23.60
C HIS A 43 -4.65 23.05 24.78
N PRO A 44 -5.41 21.94 24.66
CA PRO A 44 -6.03 21.33 25.82
C PRO A 44 -4.93 20.89 26.78
N LYS A 45 -5.07 21.22 28.07
CA LYS A 45 -4.13 20.81 29.13
C LYS A 45 -4.06 19.28 29.15
N PRO A 46 -2.86 18.67 29.27
CA PRO A 46 -2.76 17.24 29.54
C PRO A 46 -3.42 16.95 30.89
N PRO A 47 -4.15 15.84 31.04
CA PRO A 47 -4.74 15.49 32.32
C PRO A 47 -3.65 15.22 33.35
N THR A 48 -3.88 15.76 34.54
CA THR A 48 -3.14 15.50 35.77
C THR A 48 -3.12 14.00 36.06
N GLU A 49 -2.02 13.49 36.62
CA GLU A 49 -1.81 12.08 36.95
C GLU A 49 -2.97 11.50 37.79
N LEU A 50 -3.34 10.26 37.42
CA LEU A 50 -4.25 9.30 38.07
C LEU A 50 -5.02 9.79 39.32
N HIS A 51 -6.32 10.07 39.14
CA HIS A 51 -7.30 9.66 40.15
C HIS A 51 -7.83 8.28 39.76
N VAL A 52 -7.58 7.29 40.63
CA VAL A 52 -8.32 6.02 40.63
C VAL A 52 -9.76 6.38 40.98
N TYR A 53 -10.68 6.23 40.02
CA TYR A 53 -12.09 6.33 40.30
C TYR A 53 -12.54 5.01 40.93
N ASP A 54 -12.53 4.97 42.27
CA ASP A 54 -13.34 4.01 43.00
C ASP A 54 -14.82 4.40 42.83
N ASN A 55 -15.64 3.38 42.52
CA ASN A 55 -17.11 3.38 42.42
C ASN A 55 -17.71 3.84 41.07
N MET A 56 -18.00 2.85 40.22
CA MET A 56 -18.96 2.94 39.12
C MET A 56 -20.18 2.07 39.44
N GLU A 57 -21.00 2.52 40.39
CA GLU A 57 -22.41 2.11 40.48
C GLU A 57 -23.26 3.36 40.21
N GLU A 58 -23.42 3.76 38.95
CA GLU A 58 -24.63 4.41 38.42
C GLU A 58 -24.62 4.34 36.86
N PRO A 59 -25.76 4.10 36.21
CA PRO A 59 -25.83 3.81 34.79
C PRO A 59 -25.75 5.10 33.97
N ILE A 60 -24.77 5.18 33.05
CA ILE A 60 -24.66 6.28 32.09
C ILE A 60 -25.80 6.15 31.06
N LEU A 61 -26.91 6.83 31.33
CA LEU A 61 -27.89 7.20 30.31
C LEU A 61 -27.35 8.41 29.54
N ASN A 62 -27.41 8.30 28.21
CA ASN A 62 -27.17 9.34 27.18
C ASN A 62 -25.71 9.58 26.75
N LEU A 63 -25.16 8.59 26.05
CA LEU A 63 -24.23 8.82 24.93
C LEU A 63 -24.86 8.17 23.70
N GLU A 64 -25.32 8.97 22.74
CA GLU A 64 -25.81 8.42 21.48
C GLU A 64 -24.66 7.71 20.74
N PRO A 65 -24.81 6.41 20.42
CA PRO A 65 -23.80 5.66 19.72
C PRO A 65 -23.78 6.05 18.24
N ALA A 66 -22.58 6.29 17.71
CA ALA A 66 -22.38 6.30 16.26
C ALA A 66 -22.71 4.90 15.74
N HIS A 67 -23.77 4.82 14.94
CA HIS A 67 -24.36 3.60 14.39
C HIS A 67 -23.31 2.58 13.90
N THR A 68 -23.21 1.49 14.65
CA THR A 68 -22.72 0.19 14.17
C THR A 68 -23.90 -0.54 13.54
N GLU A 69 -23.85 -0.78 12.24
CA GLU A 69 -24.80 -1.66 11.57
C GLU A 69 -24.44 -3.11 11.85
N ALA A 70 -25.09 -3.68 12.87
CA ALA A 70 -25.24 -5.12 13.04
C ALA A 70 -26.61 -5.39 13.69
N ASP A 71 -27.48 -6.01 12.90
CA ASP A 71 -28.71 -6.73 13.23
C ASP A 71 -29.97 -5.96 13.68
N GLY A 72 -30.80 -5.64 12.67
CA GLY A 72 -32.15 -6.21 12.62
C GLY A 72 -33.33 -5.38 13.12
N LEU A 73 -33.60 -4.20 12.55
CA LEU A 73 -34.96 -3.63 12.48
C LEU A 73 -35.17 -2.86 11.17
N SER A 74 -36.21 -3.26 10.44
CA SER A 74 -36.70 -2.75 9.15
C SER A 74 -36.83 -1.22 9.08
N GLY A 75 -36.17 -0.58 8.11
CA GLY A 75 -36.50 0.81 7.73
C GLY A 75 -35.43 1.68 7.06
N PHE A 76 -34.17 1.23 6.94
CA PHE A 76 -33.18 1.98 6.15
C PHE A 76 -33.23 1.53 4.68
N GLU A 77 -33.77 2.37 3.80
CA GLU A 77 -33.60 2.21 2.36
C GLU A 77 -32.10 2.15 2.06
N HIS A 78 -31.61 0.98 1.64
CA HIS A 78 -30.23 0.79 1.22
C HIS A 78 -29.98 1.74 0.05
N ARG A 79 -29.29 2.86 0.30
CA ARG A 79 -29.00 3.84 -0.74
C ARG A 79 -28.10 3.16 -1.76
N GLU A 80 -28.65 2.89 -2.94
CA GLU A 80 -27.99 2.13 -3.99
C GLU A 80 -26.60 2.70 -4.30
N GLU A 81 -25.59 1.83 -4.44
CA GLU A 81 -24.23 2.22 -4.80
C GLU A 81 -24.25 2.95 -6.16
N ARG A 82 -23.72 4.17 -6.17
CA ARG A 82 -23.79 5.07 -7.32
C ARG A 82 -22.56 5.00 -8.21
N ARG A 83 -21.44 4.49 -7.69
CA ARG A 83 -20.27 4.17 -8.51
C ARG A 83 -20.61 3.00 -9.44
N SER A 84 -19.99 2.97 -10.61
CA SER A 84 -20.09 1.78 -11.46
C SER A 84 -19.38 0.59 -10.79
N PRO A 85 -19.78 -0.67 -11.06
CA PRO A 85 -19.05 -1.86 -10.63
C PRO A 85 -17.54 -1.78 -10.94
N ALA A 86 -17.16 -1.26 -12.12
CA ALA A 86 -15.79 -0.99 -12.50
C ALA A 86 -15.07 -0.01 -11.56
N ALA A 87 -15.72 1.09 -11.21
CA ALA A 87 -15.16 2.07 -10.29
C ALA A 87 -15.12 1.55 -8.85
N VAL A 88 -16.07 0.70 -8.45
CA VAL A 88 -16.02 -0.02 -7.17
C VAL A 88 -14.79 -0.92 -7.15
N LEU A 89 -14.62 -1.84 -8.11
CA LEU A 89 -13.42 -2.69 -8.20
C LEU A 89 -12.12 -1.88 -8.12
N GLY A 90 -12.10 -0.68 -8.72
CA GLY A 90 -10.91 0.16 -8.74
C GLY A 90 -10.67 1.05 -7.52
N SER A 91 -11.62 1.17 -6.61
CA SER A 91 -11.56 2.05 -5.42
C SER A 91 -12.06 1.40 -4.13
N ASP A 92 -12.43 0.12 -4.17
CA ASP A 92 -12.95 -0.65 -3.06
C ASP A 92 -11.79 -1.11 -2.19
N ARG A 93 -11.33 -0.18 -1.35
CA ARG A 93 -10.37 -0.41 -0.29
C ARG A 93 -11.06 -0.25 1.07
N PRO A 94 -10.66 -1.04 2.08
CA PRO A 94 -11.15 -0.85 3.43
C PRO A 94 -10.93 0.59 3.88
N GLY A 95 -11.97 1.26 4.40
CA GLY A 95 -11.83 2.63 4.91
C GLY A 95 -10.90 2.71 6.14
N MET A 96 -10.86 1.63 6.92
CA MET A 96 -10.05 1.48 8.12
C MET A 96 -9.75 0.00 8.38
N ILE A 97 -8.55 -0.31 8.84
CA ILE A 97 -8.14 -1.67 9.23
C ILE A 97 -8.20 -1.79 10.76
N MET A 98 -8.77 -2.90 11.19
CA MET A 98 -8.74 -3.41 12.56
C MET A 98 -7.72 -4.55 12.62
N LEU A 99 -6.99 -4.67 13.73
CA LEU A 99 -6.24 -5.90 13.99
C LEU A 99 -7.21 -7.01 14.37
N SER A 100 -6.83 -8.27 14.13
CA SER A 100 -7.61 -9.41 14.60
C SER A 100 -7.78 -9.39 16.11
N GLU A 101 -8.93 -9.86 16.56
CA GLU A 101 -9.26 -10.00 17.98
C GLU A 101 -8.23 -10.87 18.69
N GLU A 102 -7.86 -12.02 18.10
CA GLU A 102 -6.81 -12.91 18.62
C GLU A 102 -5.48 -12.18 18.88
N LEU A 103 -5.04 -11.34 17.95
CA LEU A 103 -3.79 -10.58 18.09
C LEU A 103 -3.91 -9.48 19.14
N VAL A 104 -5.06 -8.78 19.15
CA VAL A 104 -5.34 -7.72 20.13
C VAL A 104 -5.35 -8.28 21.54
N ASP A 105 -6.00 -9.42 21.75
CA ASP A 105 -6.09 -10.08 23.05
C ASP A 105 -4.73 -10.60 23.51
N ALA A 106 -3.97 -11.25 22.61
CA ALA A 106 -2.63 -11.72 22.93
C ALA A 106 -1.70 -10.58 23.36
N ILE A 107 -1.68 -9.45 22.62
CA ILE A 107 -0.86 -8.29 22.99
C ILE A 107 -1.37 -7.67 24.29
N THR A 108 -2.69 -7.53 24.46
CA THR A 108 -3.29 -6.93 25.66
C THR A 108 -2.97 -7.74 26.91
N GLY A 109 -3.06 -9.08 26.82
CA GLY A 109 -2.64 -10.00 27.89
C GLY A 109 -1.19 -9.76 28.30
N MET A 110 -0.25 -9.74 27.35
CA MET A 110 1.17 -9.49 27.64
C MET A 110 1.44 -8.10 28.23
N VAL A 111 0.73 -7.08 27.75
CA VAL A 111 0.84 -5.71 28.29
C VAL A 111 0.31 -5.64 29.72
N SER A 112 -0.73 -6.41 30.05
CA SER A 112 -1.31 -6.44 31.40
C SER A 112 -0.34 -7.00 32.45
N GLU A 113 0.48 -7.98 32.06
CA GLU A 113 1.48 -8.65 32.91
C GLU A 113 2.81 -7.89 33.01
N THR A 114 3.02 -6.86 32.18
CA THR A 114 4.27 -6.10 32.11
C THR A 114 4.19 -4.79 32.92
N ASP A 115 5.34 -4.32 33.41
CA ASP A 115 5.47 -2.95 33.92
C ASP A 115 5.21 -1.92 32.78
N LYS A 116 4.05 -1.25 32.87
CA LYS A 116 3.56 -0.28 31.89
C LYS A 116 4.47 0.95 31.77
N TYR A 117 5.08 1.38 32.88
CA TYR A 117 6.02 2.51 32.86
C TYR A 117 7.27 2.12 32.08
N GLN A 118 7.77 0.91 32.35
CA GLN A 118 8.95 0.39 31.67
C GLN A 118 8.71 0.17 30.18
N LEU A 119 7.57 -0.41 29.80
CA LEU A 119 7.16 -0.59 28.40
C LEU A 119 7.10 0.76 27.67
N ARG A 120 6.51 1.79 28.29
CA ARG A 120 6.43 3.13 27.70
C ARG A 120 7.82 3.76 27.55
N SER A 121 8.70 3.57 28.51
CA SER A 121 10.08 4.05 28.44
C SER A 121 10.83 3.39 27.27
N ASP A 122 10.69 2.08 27.11
CA ASP A 122 11.27 1.32 26.00
C ASP A 122 10.69 1.74 24.66
N ALA A 123 9.36 1.90 24.56
CA ALA A 123 8.67 2.39 23.37
C ALA A 123 9.18 3.77 22.94
N LYS A 124 9.30 4.73 23.87
CA LYS A 124 9.84 6.07 23.58
C LYS A 124 11.28 5.99 23.09
N ARG A 125 12.13 5.22 23.78
CA ARG A 125 13.54 5.05 23.42
C ARG A 125 13.71 4.51 22.00
N LEU A 126 12.84 3.57 21.59
CA LEU A 126 12.93 2.90 20.30
C LEU A 126 12.28 3.70 19.17
N PHE A 127 11.08 4.25 19.39
CA PHE A 127 10.21 4.71 18.29
C PHE A 127 9.85 6.19 18.34
N LEU A 128 10.19 6.92 19.41
CA LEU A 128 9.90 8.35 19.48
C LEU A 128 11.12 9.15 19.04
N HIS A 129 11.03 9.79 17.87
CA HIS A 129 12.12 10.56 17.27
C HIS A 129 11.70 12.01 17.01
N PRO A 130 12.65 12.95 16.95
CA PRO A 130 12.36 14.30 16.47
C PRO A 130 11.84 14.29 15.03
N SER A 131 10.87 15.14 14.74
CA SER A 131 10.31 15.35 13.41
C SER A 131 11.39 15.94 12.49
N PRO A 132 11.44 15.54 11.21
CA PRO A 132 12.34 16.17 10.24
C PRO A 132 12.15 17.68 10.12
N ALA A 133 10.94 18.18 10.42
CA ALA A 133 10.59 19.60 10.33
C ALA A 133 10.95 20.41 11.58
N SER A 134 11.09 19.76 12.74
CA SER A 134 11.41 20.43 14.00
C SER A 134 11.95 19.44 15.02
N VAL A 135 13.09 19.78 15.62
CA VAL A 135 13.70 18.99 16.69
C VAL A 135 12.82 18.95 17.95
N HIS A 136 11.87 19.89 18.07
CA HIS A 136 10.98 20.01 19.22
C HIS A 136 9.65 19.27 19.03
N ASP A 137 9.32 18.86 17.80
CA ASP A 137 8.12 18.07 17.48
C ASP A 137 8.49 16.58 17.49
N LEU A 138 8.12 15.84 18.53
CA LEU A 138 8.42 14.40 18.60
C LEU A 138 7.35 13.58 17.85
N ARG A 139 7.78 12.62 17.05
CA ARG A 139 6.92 11.75 16.25
C ARG A 139 7.21 10.28 16.50
N TRP A 140 6.14 9.52 16.64
CA TRP A 140 6.19 8.06 16.66
C TRP A 140 6.51 7.54 15.27
N SER A 141 7.51 6.68 15.17
CA SER A 141 7.95 6.00 13.97
C SER A 141 7.59 4.52 14.06
N SER A 142 7.17 3.92 12.94
CA SER A 142 7.03 2.46 12.81
C SER A 142 8.32 1.79 12.32
N LYS A 143 9.35 2.56 11.94
CA LYS A 143 10.63 2.02 11.47
C LYS A 143 11.32 1.23 12.57
N THR A 144 11.94 0.10 12.20
CA THR A 144 12.76 -0.63 13.16
C THR A 144 13.98 0.22 13.55
N PRO A 145 14.32 0.34 14.85
CA PRO A 145 15.43 1.19 15.27
C PRO A 145 16.78 0.64 14.75
N GLN A 146 17.56 1.50 14.10
CA GLN A 146 18.90 1.15 13.64
C GLN A 146 19.91 1.35 14.78
N HIS A 147 20.58 0.28 15.21
CA HIS A 147 21.60 0.37 16.26
C HIS A 147 23.02 0.46 15.68
N SER A 148 23.82 1.40 16.21
CA SER A 148 25.19 1.72 15.75
C SER A 148 26.23 0.66 16.11
N SER A 149 25.89 -0.34 16.93
CA SER A 149 26.77 -1.49 17.19
C SER A 149 26.08 -2.79 16.79
N LYS A 150 26.75 -3.58 15.94
CA LYS A 150 26.30 -4.91 15.49
C LYS A 150 25.95 -5.86 16.67
N LYS A 151 26.52 -5.62 17.86
CA LYS A 151 26.27 -6.40 19.08
C LYS A 151 24.99 -5.97 19.84
N LYS A 152 24.61 -4.68 19.78
CA LYS A 152 23.32 -4.18 20.33
C LYS A 152 22.15 -4.44 19.38
N GLU A 153 22.39 -4.41 18.06
CA GLU A 153 21.40 -4.77 17.04
C GLU A 153 20.96 -6.24 17.14
N LYS A 154 21.89 -7.12 17.54
CA LYS A 154 21.63 -8.55 17.82
C LYS A 154 20.96 -8.80 19.18
N MET A 155 20.92 -7.79 20.06
CA MET A 155 20.29 -7.84 21.40
C MET A 155 19.11 -6.88 21.47
N MET A 156 18.14 -7.01 20.57
CA MET A 156 16.78 -6.66 20.91
C MET A 156 16.28 -7.74 21.87
N GLY A 157 16.15 -7.42 23.15
CA GLY A 157 15.65 -8.37 24.16
C GLY A 157 14.13 -8.55 24.06
N PRO A 158 13.52 -9.46 24.84
CA PRO A 158 12.07 -9.66 24.87
C PRO A 158 11.28 -8.38 25.12
N ARG A 159 11.83 -7.45 25.92
CA ARG A 159 11.26 -6.13 26.20
C ARG A 159 11.10 -5.25 24.96
N ASP A 160 12.11 -5.24 24.09
CA ASP A 160 12.08 -4.46 22.87
C ASP A 160 11.09 -5.08 21.85
N GLY A 161 10.90 -6.41 21.90
CA GLY A 161 9.88 -7.12 21.13
C GLY A 161 8.46 -6.66 21.48
N LEU A 162 8.14 -6.53 22.78
CA LEU A 162 6.81 -6.06 23.22
C LEU A 162 6.61 -4.58 22.86
N ALA A 163 7.64 -3.75 23.00
CA ALA A 163 7.60 -2.36 22.55
C ALA A 163 7.34 -2.26 21.02
N PHE A 164 7.93 -3.15 20.22
CA PHE A 164 7.65 -3.24 18.79
C PHE A 164 6.21 -3.69 18.51
N ALA A 165 5.73 -4.73 19.18
CA ALA A 165 4.36 -5.26 19.05
C ALA A 165 3.28 -4.20 19.37
N THR A 166 3.56 -3.32 20.33
CA THR A 166 2.62 -2.27 20.77
C THR A 166 2.70 -0.95 19.99
N VAL A 167 3.76 -0.74 19.20
CA VAL A 167 3.98 0.54 18.49
C VAL A 167 4.03 0.39 16.98
N ALA A 168 4.91 -0.48 16.47
CA ALA A 168 5.24 -0.59 15.05
C ALA A 168 4.44 -1.70 14.35
N MET A 169 4.28 -2.85 15.00
CA MET A 169 3.56 -4.00 14.44
C MET A 169 2.14 -3.67 13.95
N PRO A 170 1.30 -2.88 14.66
CA PRO A 170 -0.05 -2.55 14.19
C PRO A 170 -0.04 -1.77 12.87
N ALA A 171 0.96 -0.91 12.68
CA ALA A 171 1.13 -0.18 11.42
C ALA A 171 1.60 -1.12 10.31
N HIS A 172 2.52 -2.04 10.59
CA HIS A 172 2.97 -3.04 9.61
C HIS A 172 1.83 -3.97 9.18
N TYR A 173 1.10 -4.51 10.16
CA TYR A 173 -0.11 -5.30 9.96
C TYR A 173 -1.08 -4.62 9.01
N THR A 174 -1.38 -3.35 9.28
CA THR A 174 -2.32 -2.54 8.48
C THR A 174 -1.91 -2.46 7.01
N ALA A 175 -0.65 -2.14 6.74
CA ALA A 175 -0.15 -2.04 5.37
C ALA A 175 -0.16 -3.40 4.66
N ILE A 176 0.25 -4.48 5.35
CA ILE A 176 0.30 -5.83 4.79
C ILE A 176 -1.11 -6.32 4.44
N ALA A 177 -2.06 -6.21 5.37
CA ALA A 177 -3.45 -6.62 5.15
C ALA A 177 -4.08 -5.85 3.97
N THR A 178 -3.78 -4.55 3.84
CA THR A 178 -4.27 -3.75 2.71
C THR A 178 -3.70 -4.22 1.36
N VAL A 179 -2.41 -4.57 1.33
CA VAL A 179 -1.77 -5.08 0.11
C VAL A 179 -2.30 -6.46 -0.26
N PHE A 180 -2.55 -7.33 0.72
CA PHE A 180 -3.20 -8.63 0.47
C PHE A 180 -4.62 -8.47 -0.06
N GLU A 181 -5.42 -7.56 0.51
CA GLU A 181 -6.78 -7.31 0.01
C GLU A 181 -6.77 -6.74 -1.41
N GLU A 182 -5.89 -5.78 -1.72
CA GLU A 182 -5.77 -5.27 -3.11
C GLU A 182 -5.31 -6.37 -4.08
N ALA A 183 -4.39 -7.25 -3.65
CA ALA A 183 -3.97 -8.39 -4.46
C ALA A 183 -5.13 -9.38 -4.69
N LYS A 184 -5.93 -9.70 -3.66
CA LYS A 184 -7.10 -10.57 -3.74
C LYS A 184 -8.20 -9.98 -4.62
N GLN A 185 -8.42 -8.68 -4.53
CA GLN A 185 -9.33 -7.97 -5.42
C GLN A 185 -8.94 -8.10 -6.90
N ARG A 186 -7.64 -7.98 -7.21
CA ARG A 186 -7.10 -8.10 -8.58
C ARG A 186 -7.02 -9.53 -9.10
N LEU A 187 -6.56 -10.47 -8.29
CA LEU A 187 -6.35 -11.87 -8.68
C LEU A 187 -7.64 -12.70 -8.65
N GLY A 188 -8.65 -12.24 -7.91
CA GLY A 188 -9.92 -12.95 -7.73
C GLY A 188 -10.21 -13.20 -6.25
N ARG A 189 -11.48 -13.16 -5.85
CA ARG A 189 -11.88 -13.40 -4.45
C ARG A 189 -11.59 -14.83 -3.98
N ASP A 190 -11.45 -15.76 -4.92
CA ASP A 190 -11.07 -17.15 -4.67
C ASP A 190 -9.55 -17.37 -4.69
N TRP A 191 -8.76 -16.30 -4.87
CA TRP A 191 -7.32 -16.37 -4.74
C TRP A 191 -6.94 -16.67 -3.29
N GLU A 192 -6.25 -17.79 -3.11
CA GLU A 192 -5.76 -18.25 -1.81
C GLU A 192 -4.27 -18.60 -1.94
N ILE A 193 -3.56 -18.47 -0.83
CA ILE A 193 -2.16 -18.87 -0.69
C ILE A 193 -2.08 -19.92 0.41
N ASP A 194 -1.36 -21.01 0.14
CA ASP A 194 -1.24 -22.12 1.09
C ASP A 194 0.05 -21.98 1.91
N SER A 195 1.08 -21.33 1.35
CA SER A 195 2.41 -21.20 1.94
C SER A 195 2.96 -19.78 1.88
N ILE A 196 3.61 -19.33 2.96
CA ILE A 196 4.24 -18.01 3.05
C ILE A 196 5.71 -18.13 3.48
N VAL A 197 6.56 -17.39 2.79
CA VAL A 197 7.97 -17.18 3.14
C VAL A 197 8.17 -15.71 3.49
N ASP A 198 8.32 -15.40 4.78
CA ASP A 198 8.44 -14.02 5.28
C ASP A 198 9.90 -13.62 5.51
N PHE A 199 10.41 -12.76 4.65
CA PHE A 199 11.76 -12.18 4.70
C PHE A 199 11.80 -10.99 5.66
N GLY A 200 12.30 -11.23 6.87
CA GLY A 200 12.46 -10.25 7.94
C GLY A 200 11.19 -10.17 8.78
N ALA A 201 10.78 -11.34 9.27
CA ALA A 201 9.47 -11.59 9.87
C ALA A 201 9.19 -10.80 11.14
N LYS A 202 10.22 -10.36 11.86
CA LYS A 202 10.10 -9.62 13.13
C LYS A 202 9.13 -10.33 14.09
N ALA A 203 8.11 -9.61 14.56
CA ALA A 203 7.05 -10.12 15.45
C ALA A 203 5.94 -10.89 14.70
N GLY A 204 6.14 -11.26 13.44
CA GLY A 204 5.22 -12.07 12.65
C GLY A 204 4.03 -11.32 12.04
N ALA A 205 4.17 -10.02 11.73
CA ALA A 205 3.06 -9.21 11.21
C ALA A 205 2.44 -9.77 9.91
N VAL A 206 3.25 -10.41 9.06
CA VAL A 206 2.78 -11.05 7.82
C VAL A 206 1.89 -12.25 8.12
N LEU A 207 2.27 -13.10 9.08
CA LEU A 207 1.46 -14.24 9.51
C LEU A 207 0.05 -13.79 9.93
N TRP A 208 -0.02 -12.78 10.80
CA TRP A 208 -1.29 -12.27 11.30
C TRP A 208 -2.16 -11.68 10.18
N ALA A 209 -1.59 -10.83 9.32
CA ALA A 209 -2.34 -10.25 8.21
C ALA A 209 -2.81 -11.30 7.21
N ALA A 210 -2.01 -12.34 6.98
CA ALA A 210 -2.37 -13.45 6.09
C ALA A 210 -3.55 -14.26 6.64
N ARG A 211 -3.54 -14.58 7.94
CA ARG A 211 -4.63 -15.32 8.59
C ARG A 211 -5.97 -14.60 8.54
N ASP A 212 -5.95 -13.27 8.54
CA ASP A 212 -7.17 -12.46 8.42
C ASP A 212 -7.68 -12.33 6.98
N THR A 213 -6.79 -12.48 5.99
CA THR A 213 -7.14 -12.30 4.56
C THR A 213 -7.46 -13.62 3.85
N PHE A 214 -6.79 -14.71 4.23
CA PHE A 214 -6.89 -16.01 3.58
C PHE A 214 -7.62 -17.03 4.47
N LYS A 215 -8.34 -17.96 3.85
CA LYS A 215 -9.17 -18.93 4.58
C LYS A 215 -8.34 -19.84 5.48
N SER A 216 -7.15 -20.22 5.00
CA SER A 216 -6.21 -21.07 5.71
C SER A 216 -4.80 -20.83 5.18
N ILE A 217 -3.81 -20.87 6.08
CA ILE A 217 -2.40 -20.91 5.74
C ILE A 217 -1.85 -22.22 6.30
N ASP A 218 -1.34 -23.10 5.44
CA ASP A 218 -0.83 -24.41 5.85
C ASP A 218 0.60 -24.30 6.36
N HIS A 219 1.43 -23.52 5.67
CA HIS A 219 2.85 -23.36 5.99
C HIS A 219 3.26 -21.90 6.09
N TYR A 220 3.90 -21.54 7.20
CA TYR A 220 4.52 -20.24 7.38
C TYR A 220 5.98 -20.42 7.79
N MET A 221 6.89 -19.83 7.02
CA MET A 221 8.30 -19.80 7.35
C MET A 221 8.80 -18.35 7.41
N GLY A 222 9.14 -17.91 8.62
CA GLY A 222 9.66 -16.56 8.85
C GLY A 222 11.17 -16.55 9.05
N PHE A 223 11.89 -15.75 8.27
CA PHE A 223 13.32 -15.50 8.46
C PHE A 223 13.53 -14.20 9.23
N ASP A 224 14.20 -14.24 10.38
CA ASP A 224 14.66 -13.03 11.09
C ASP A 224 15.83 -13.33 12.03
N ASN A 225 16.87 -12.49 12.01
CA ASN A 225 18.06 -12.65 12.85
C ASN A 225 17.91 -12.05 14.26
N ARG A 226 16.81 -11.34 14.54
CA ARG A 226 16.58 -10.64 15.80
C ARG A 226 15.82 -11.56 16.76
N SER A 227 16.56 -12.25 17.63
CA SER A 227 16.00 -13.23 18.56
C SER A 227 14.86 -12.68 19.43
N GLY A 228 14.91 -11.43 19.89
CA GLY A 228 13.81 -10.85 20.68
C GLY A 228 12.53 -10.60 19.89
N MET A 229 12.64 -10.31 18.59
CA MET A 229 11.46 -10.20 17.73
C MET A 229 10.84 -11.57 17.45
N VAL A 230 11.69 -12.56 17.14
CA VAL A 230 11.25 -13.93 16.91
C VAL A 230 10.62 -14.53 18.18
N SER A 231 11.23 -14.29 19.33
CA SER A 231 10.67 -14.71 20.63
C SER A 231 9.31 -14.06 20.88
N MET A 232 9.15 -12.78 20.53
CA MET A 232 7.86 -12.10 20.62
C MET A 232 6.83 -12.69 19.65
N ALA A 233 7.21 -12.99 18.41
CA ALA A 233 6.31 -13.64 17.45
C ALA A 233 5.82 -14.99 17.98
N GLN A 234 6.74 -15.83 18.48
CA GLN A 234 6.43 -17.13 19.07
C GLN A 234 5.54 -17.01 20.32
N ALA A 235 5.79 -16.02 21.17
CA ALA A 235 4.96 -15.75 22.33
C ALA A 235 3.53 -15.37 21.93
N LEU A 236 3.37 -14.51 20.91
CA LEU A 236 2.05 -14.09 20.42
C LEU A 236 1.28 -15.27 19.82
N ILE A 237 1.96 -16.10 19.03
CA ILE A 237 1.38 -17.33 18.45
C ILE A 237 0.92 -18.29 19.55
N THR A 238 1.72 -18.45 20.60
CA THR A 238 1.39 -19.32 21.73
C THR A 238 0.21 -18.76 22.52
N ALA A 239 0.21 -17.46 22.84
CA ALA A 239 -0.83 -16.81 23.63
C ALA A 239 -2.21 -16.84 22.94
N ALA A 240 -2.23 -16.69 21.62
CA ALA A 240 -3.47 -16.76 20.84
C ALA A 240 -3.92 -18.18 20.48
N ASN A 241 -3.15 -19.22 20.83
CA ASN A 241 -3.43 -20.61 20.49
C ASN A 241 -3.75 -20.82 19.00
N VAL A 242 -2.90 -20.26 18.13
CA VAL A 242 -3.10 -20.27 16.66
C VAL A 242 -3.29 -21.70 16.13
N PRO A 243 -4.49 -22.08 15.65
CA PRO A 243 -4.74 -23.45 15.19
C PRO A 243 -4.25 -23.65 13.76
N ARG A 244 -3.82 -24.88 13.44
CA ARG A 244 -3.73 -25.45 12.07
C ARG A 244 -2.78 -24.75 11.06
N THR A 245 -1.71 -24.09 11.50
CA THR A 245 -0.61 -23.64 10.61
C THR A 245 0.73 -24.21 11.08
N ASN A 246 1.51 -24.78 10.15
CA ASN A 246 2.88 -25.21 10.41
C ASN A 246 3.83 -24.00 10.35
N ILE A 247 4.17 -23.47 11.53
CA ILE A 247 4.95 -22.24 11.68
C ILE A 247 6.40 -22.58 12.06
N LYS A 248 7.35 -22.10 11.26
CA LYS A 248 8.79 -22.17 11.56
C LYS A 248 9.43 -20.79 11.49
N PHE A 249 10.40 -20.57 12.36
CA PHE A 249 11.24 -19.38 12.34
C PHE A 249 12.71 -19.78 12.21
N GLU A 250 13.42 -19.13 11.30
CA GLU A 250 14.82 -19.42 10.99
C GLU A 250 15.65 -18.13 10.91
N ASN A 251 16.96 -18.26 11.06
CA ASN A 251 17.87 -17.14 10.83
C ASN A 251 18.16 -17.01 9.31
N PHE A 252 18.38 -15.78 8.84
CA PHE A 252 18.86 -15.52 7.48
C PHE A 252 20.25 -16.11 7.24
N TRP A 253 20.56 -16.40 5.97
CA TRP A 253 21.88 -16.83 5.49
C TRP A 253 22.35 -18.21 6.00
N GLY A 254 21.46 -19.00 6.60
CA GLY A 254 21.63 -20.45 6.67
C GLY A 254 21.56 -21.06 5.27
N PRO A 255 21.99 -22.31 5.06
CA PRO A 255 21.72 -22.99 3.81
C PRO A 255 20.21 -23.01 3.61
N VAL A 256 19.73 -22.34 2.55
CA VAL A 256 18.35 -22.43 2.03
C VAL A 256 18.19 -23.84 1.44
N ARG A 257 18.33 -24.85 2.30
CA ARG A 257 18.22 -26.25 1.98
C ARG A 257 16.83 -26.66 2.41
N GLU A 258 15.99 -26.88 1.42
CA GLU A 258 14.64 -27.45 1.55
C GLU A 258 13.56 -26.47 2.06
N LEU A 259 13.31 -25.40 1.29
CA LEU A 259 11.92 -24.97 1.14
C LEU A 259 11.17 -26.06 0.37
N SER A 260 10.75 -27.11 1.07
CA SER A 260 9.86 -28.15 0.54
C SER A 260 8.43 -27.61 0.44
N THR A 261 8.26 -26.43 -0.15
CA THR A 261 6.95 -25.86 -0.46
C THR A 261 6.75 -25.97 -1.96
N ALA A 262 5.64 -26.57 -2.38
CA ALA A 262 5.25 -26.53 -3.77
C ALA A 262 5.17 -25.04 -4.19
N PRO A 263 5.84 -24.62 -5.26
CA PRO A 263 5.92 -23.21 -5.67
C PRO A 263 4.55 -22.56 -5.97
N GLU A 264 3.55 -23.36 -6.33
CA GLU A 264 2.15 -22.94 -6.49
C GLU A 264 1.56 -22.40 -5.20
N LYS A 265 0.73 -21.35 -5.31
CA LYS A 265 0.05 -20.73 -4.15
C LYS A 265 1.00 -20.36 -3.00
N THR A 266 2.27 -20.14 -3.32
CA THR A 266 3.28 -19.70 -2.36
C THR A 266 3.56 -18.21 -2.56
N ALA A 267 3.56 -17.45 -1.46
CA ALA A 267 3.93 -16.04 -1.44
C ALA A 267 5.24 -15.82 -0.68
N ALA A 268 6.25 -15.29 -1.37
CA ALA A 268 7.41 -14.70 -0.73
C ALA A 268 7.10 -13.23 -0.40
N VAL A 269 7.24 -12.84 0.87
CA VAL A 269 6.87 -11.51 1.36
C VAL A 269 8.08 -10.86 2.01
N CYS A 270 8.37 -9.60 1.68
CA CYS A 270 9.40 -8.79 2.31
C CYS A 270 8.76 -7.48 2.78
N ALA A 271 8.36 -7.41 4.05
CA ALA A 271 7.63 -6.27 4.61
C ALA A 271 8.46 -5.49 5.64
N PHE A 272 8.75 -4.22 5.31
CA PHE A 272 9.51 -3.27 6.14
C PHE A 272 10.91 -3.78 6.51
N SER A 273 11.52 -4.58 5.63
CA SER A 273 12.81 -5.22 5.87
C SER A 273 13.92 -4.66 5.00
N LEU A 274 13.62 -4.14 3.81
CA LEU A 274 14.65 -3.52 2.96
C LEU A 274 15.21 -2.25 3.60
N SER A 275 14.37 -1.46 4.28
CA SER A 275 14.79 -0.30 5.09
C SER A 275 15.64 -0.62 6.32
N ASP A 276 15.55 -1.86 6.83
CA ASP A 276 16.33 -2.30 7.99
C ASP A 276 17.78 -2.62 7.59
N LEU A 277 18.00 -3.00 6.33
CA LEU A 277 19.32 -3.34 5.81
C LEU A 277 20.18 -2.09 5.66
N LYS A 278 21.48 -2.21 5.88
CA LYS A 278 22.40 -1.06 5.81
C LYS A 278 22.93 -0.83 4.41
N THR A 279 23.19 -1.90 3.67
CA THR A 279 23.84 -1.83 2.36
C THR A 279 22.92 -2.30 1.25
N ASP A 280 23.13 -1.76 0.06
CA ASP A 280 22.38 -2.18 -1.13
C ASP A 280 22.76 -3.60 -1.56
N LEU A 281 23.97 -4.05 -1.23
CA LEU A 281 24.39 -5.43 -1.41
C LEU A 281 23.52 -6.40 -0.60
N ASP A 282 23.26 -6.08 0.69
CA ASP A 282 22.41 -6.93 1.53
C ASP A 282 20.96 -6.96 0.99
N ARG A 283 20.45 -5.81 0.51
CA ARG A 283 19.14 -5.72 -0.15
C ARG A 283 19.09 -6.63 -1.39
N GLN A 284 20.09 -6.55 -2.26
CA GLN A 284 20.16 -7.39 -3.46
C GLN A 284 20.28 -8.88 -3.13
N LYS A 285 21.04 -9.24 -2.09
CA LYS A 285 21.12 -10.63 -1.63
C LYS A 285 19.77 -11.13 -1.13
N MET A 286 19.05 -10.35 -0.32
CA MET A 286 17.70 -10.70 0.14
C MET A 286 16.73 -10.90 -1.02
N LEU A 287 16.74 -10.01 -2.02
CA LEU A 287 15.90 -10.14 -3.22
C LEU A 287 16.27 -11.35 -4.08
N ARG A 288 17.56 -11.73 -4.11
CA ARG A 288 18.02 -12.94 -4.80
C ARG A 288 17.51 -14.20 -4.11
N GLU A 289 17.58 -14.25 -2.77
CA GLU A 289 17.02 -15.35 -1.99
C GLU A 289 15.51 -15.43 -2.18
N MET A 290 14.81 -14.29 -2.10
CA MET A 290 13.37 -14.18 -2.36
C MET A 290 13.00 -14.76 -3.73
N TRP A 291 13.72 -14.40 -4.80
CA TRP A 291 13.51 -14.98 -6.13
C TRP A 291 13.74 -16.49 -6.17
N SER A 292 14.81 -16.96 -5.52
CA SER A 292 15.21 -18.38 -5.53
C SER A 292 14.25 -19.32 -4.81
N THR A 293 13.32 -18.79 -4.00
CA THR A 293 12.25 -19.60 -3.39
C THR A 293 11.34 -20.26 -4.42
N GLY A 294 11.30 -19.75 -5.66
CA GLY A 294 10.38 -20.22 -6.69
C GLY A 294 8.92 -19.85 -6.42
N ALA A 295 8.63 -19.04 -5.39
CA ALA A 295 7.29 -18.61 -5.04
C ALA A 295 6.56 -17.99 -6.22
N GLU A 296 5.29 -18.35 -6.41
CA GLU A 296 4.43 -17.80 -7.45
C GLU A 296 4.24 -16.28 -7.29
N TYR A 297 4.11 -15.82 -6.05
CA TYR A 297 3.91 -14.41 -5.70
C TYR A 297 5.09 -13.85 -4.92
N MET A 298 5.52 -12.64 -5.27
CA MET A 298 6.55 -11.88 -4.58
C MET A 298 6.00 -10.52 -4.19
N ILE A 299 5.94 -10.26 -2.89
CA ILE A 299 5.32 -9.06 -2.33
C ILE A 299 6.37 -8.29 -1.55
N VAL A 300 6.63 -7.04 -1.95
CA VAL A 300 7.58 -6.17 -1.27
C VAL A 300 6.83 -4.94 -0.76
N ILE A 301 6.97 -4.65 0.52
CA ILE A 301 6.30 -3.52 1.19
C ILE A 301 7.36 -2.79 2.03
N ASP A 302 7.41 -1.47 1.94
CA ASP A 302 8.29 -0.65 2.79
C ASP A 302 7.57 0.66 3.17
N HIS A 303 8.21 1.47 4.01
CA HIS A 303 7.65 2.71 4.52
C HIS A 303 7.35 3.70 3.39
N GLY A 304 6.30 4.51 3.58
CA GLY A 304 5.91 5.59 2.66
C GLY A 304 6.83 6.81 2.79
N THR A 305 8.14 6.61 2.73
CA THR A 305 9.16 7.66 2.66
C THR A 305 9.90 7.60 1.32
N LYS A 306 10.67 8.64 0.99
CA LYS A 306 11.45 8.69 -0.25
C LYS A 306 12.39 7.48 -0.38
N GLU A 307 13.04 7.09 0.73
CA GLU A 307 13.95 5.95 0.78
C GLU A 307 13.19 4.62 0.66
N GLY A 308 12.08 4.46 1.38
CA GLY A 308 11.27 3.24 1.30
C GLY A 308 10.72 3.01 -0.11
N PHE A 309 10.22 4.07 -0.77
CA PHE A 309 9.82 4.00 -2.18
C PHE A 309 10.98 3.60 -3.08
N GLN A 310 12.17 4.19 -2.89
CA GLN A 310 13.37 3.86 -3.67
C GLN A 310 13.68 2.37 -3.55
N TYR A 311 13.68 1.81 -2.34
CA TYR A 311 13.92 0.38 -2.13
C TYR A 311 12.88 -0.51 -2.80
N VAL A 312 11.60 -0.15 -2.73
CA VAL A 312 10.52 -0.90 -3.41
C VAL A 312 10.65 -0.83 -4.93
N ALA A 313 10.98 0.34 -5.48
CA ALA A 313 11.14 0.53 -6.91
C ALA A 313 12.39 -0.18 -7.47
N ASP A 314 13.50 -0.16 -6.73
CA ASP A 314 14.71 -0.95 -7.03
C ASP A 314 14.42 -2.46 -6.96
N ALA A 315 13.67 -2.90 -5.94
CA ALA A 315 13.26 -4.30 -5.81
C ALA A 315 12.36 -4.75 -6.97
N ARG A 316 11.40 -3.90 -7.35
CA ARG A 316 10.53 -4.13 -8.51
C ARG A 316 11.35 -4.36 -9.78
N GLU A 317 12.29 -3.46 -10.08
CA GLU A 317 13.13 -3.60 -11.27
C GLU A 317 14.01 -4.86 -11.21
N PHE A 318 14.56 -5.17 -10.03
CA PHE A 318 15.38 -6.38 -9.85
C PHE A 318 14.60 -7.67 -10.14
N LEU A 319 13.41 -7.81 -9.56
CA LEU A 319 12.57 -9.01 -9.69
C LEU A 319 12.03 -9.16 -11.12
N LEU A 320 11.57 -8.07 -11.75
CA LEU A 320 11.12 -8.10 -13.15
C LEU A 320 12.26 -8.45 -14.11
N ARG A 321 13.47 -7.93 -13.86
CA ARG A 321 14.66 -8.29 -14.65
C ARG A 321 15.00 -9.77 -14.48
N LYS A 322 14.84 -10.34 -13.29
CA LYS A 322 15.03 -11.78 -13.08
C LYS A 322 14.05 -12.61 -13.89
N GLY A 323 12.78 -12.22 -13.95
CA GLY A 323 11.80 -12.85 -14.85
C GLY A 323 12.21 -12.78 -16.32
N ARG A 324 12.62 -11.60 -16.81
CA ARG A 324 13.11 -11.43 -18.19
C ARG A 324 14.38 -12.24 -18.51
N GLN A 325 15.22 -12.51 -17.52
CA GLN A 325 16.40 -13.36 -17.69
C GLN A 325 16.00 -14.83 -17.83
N GLU A 326 15.03 -15.29 -17.04
CA GLU A 326 14.52 -16.67 -17.15
C GLU A 326 13.86 -16.93 -18.51
N THR A 327 13.12 -15.97 -19.08
CA THR A 327 12.56 -16.13 -20.44
C THR A 327 13.66 -16.23 -21.50
N LYS A 328 14.67 -15.35 -21.44
CA LYS A 328 15.77 -15.35 -22.41
C LYS A 328 16.57 -16.65 -22.41
N HIS A 329 16.91 -17.18 -21.22
CA HIS A 329 17.62 -18.46 -21.11
C HIS A 329 16.79 -19.66 -21.59
N ALA A 330 15.46 -19.56 -21.60
CA ALA A 330 14.60 -20.60 -22.16
C ALA A 330 14.53 -20.55 -23.70
N ASP A 331 14.75 -19.37 -24.30
CA ASP A 331 14.72 -19.14 -25.74
C ASP A 331 16.09 -19.34 -26.43
N GLU A 332 17.19 -19.43 -25.68
CA GLU A 332 18.52 -19.72 -26.22
C GLU A 332 18.57 -21.16 -26.79
N PRO A 333 18.97 -21.36 -28.06
CA PRO A 333 19.11 -22.70 -28.62
C PRO A 333 20.18 -23.44 -27.83
N VAL A 334 19.82 -24.61 -27.30
CA VAL A 334 20.78 -25.52 -26.66
C VAL A 334 21.82 -25.87 -27.73
N ASP A 335 23.06 -25.38 -27.57
CA ASP A 335 24.15 -25.73 -28.45
C ASP A 335 24.31 -27.26 -28.46
N ALA A 336 24.07 -27.86 -29.62
CA ALA A 336 24.14 -29.30 -29.87
C ALA A 336 25.56 -29.90 -29.70
N GLU A 337 26.54 -29.10 -29.27
CA GLU A 337 27.92 -29.51 -29.03
C GLU A 337 28.20 -29.92 -27.56
N ALA A 338 27.27 -29.67 -26.64
CA ALA A 338 27.41 -30.10 -25.23
C ALA A 338 27.04 -31.59 -24.98
N GLU A 339 26.40 -32.27 -25.94
CA GLU A 339 25.99 -33.67 -25.80
C GLU A 339 27.11 -34.70 -26.11
N GLN A 340 28.25 -34.30 -26.69
CA GLN A 340 29.29 -35.26 -27.12
C GLN A 340 30.44 -35.49 -26.11
N HIS A 341 30.43 -34.85 -24.94
CA HIS A 341 31.47 -35.05 -23.92
C HIS A 341 30.97 -35.66 -22.59
N ALA A 342 29.70 -36.07 -22.50
CA ALA A 342 29.13 -36.70 -21.31
C ALA A 342 29.04 -38.24 -21.38
N GLU A 343 29.70 -38.90 -22.33
CA GLU A 343 29.77 -40.37 -22.42
C GLU A 343 31.11 -40.95 -21.91
N THR A 344 31.73 -40.43 -20.85
CA THR A 344 32.72 -41.21 -20.08
C THR A 344 32.86 -40.70 -18.64
N SER A 345 31.84 -40.91 -17.80
CA SER A 345 32.03 -41.00 -16.34
C SER A 345 30.76 -41.56 -15.68
N GLN A 346 30.70 -42.88 -15.57
CA GLN A 346 29.76 -43.54 -14.66
C GLN A 346 30.17 -43.24 -13.22
N GLN A 347 29.52 -42.27 -12.57
CA GLN A 347 29.15 -42.24 -11.14
C GLN A 347 28.74 -40.83 -10.73
N GLY A 348 27.44 -40.64 -10.48
CA GLY A 348 26.90 -39.40 -9.89
C GLY A 348 25.48 -39.13 -10.36
N SER A 349 24.51 -39.46 -9.51
CA SER A 349 23.09 -39.17 -9.72
C SER A 349 22.83 -37.67 -9.85
N THR A 350 22.70 -37.18 -11.09
CA THR A 350 22.08 -35.90 -11.41
C THR A 350 20.59 -36.15 -11.70
N PRO A 351 19.64 -35.38 -11.14
CA PRO A 351 18.26 -35.45 -11.57
C PRO A 351 18.14 -34.81 -12.95
N SER A 352 17.68 -35.58 -13.94
CA SER A 352 17.28 -35.09 -15.26
C SER A 352 16.24 -33.96 -15.14
N PRO A 353 16.30 -32.91 -15.98
CA PRO A 353 15.27 -31.88 -16.01
C PRO A 353 14.06 -32.45 -16.74
N VAL A 354 13.11 -33.00 -16.00
CA VAL A 354 11.77 -33.26 -16.53
C VAL A 354 11.07 -31.89 -16.63
N ALA A 355 11.29 -31.18 -17.73
CA ALA A 355 10.56 -29.97 -18.05
C ALA A 355 9.09 -30.34 -18.30
N SER A 356 8.28 -30.31 -17.24
CA SER A 356 6.84 -30.45 -17.36
C SER A 356 6.25 -29.23 -18.08
N ALA A 357 5.15 -29.40 -18.80
CA ALA A 357 4.44 -28.33 -19.50
C ALA A 357 3.98 -27.16 -18.57
N ASP A 358 4.02 -27.36 -17.23
CA ASP A 358 3.74 -26.30 -16.24
C ASP A 358 4.94 -25.40 -15.96
N ALA A 359 6.19 -25.83 -16.21
CA ALA A 359 7.37 -24.99 -16.02
C ALA A 359 7.38 -23.80 -16.99
N SER A 360 6.91 -24.02 -18.24
CA SER A 360 6.83 -23.01 -19.29
C SER A 360 5.86 -21.86 -18.95
N LYS A 361 4.78 -22.14 -18.20
CA LYS A 361 3.80 -21.11 -17.78
C LYS A 361 4.35 -20.13 -16.74
N ARG A 362 5.48 -20.46 -16.10
CA ARG A 362 6.07 -19.66 -15.01
C ARG A 362 7.28 -18.85 -15.42
N LEU A 363 7.68 -18.94 -16.69
CA LEU A 363 8.74 -18.13 -17.25
C LEU A 363 8.31 -16.66 -17.27
N GLY A 364 9.19 -15.78 -16.81
CA GLY A 364 8.89 -14.36 -16.70
C GLY A 364 8.27 -13.96 -15.38
N SER A 365 7.92 -12.69 -15.27
CA SER A 365 7.19 -12.13 -14.14
C SER A 365 6.58 -10.79 -14.51
N HIS A 366 5.46 -10.44 -13.90
CA HIS A 366 4.76 -9.17 -14.13
C HIS A 366 4.23 -8.58 -12.82
N VAL A 367 3.93 -7.28 -12.85
CA VAL A 367 3.33 -6.56 -11.73
C VAL A 367 1.83 -6.80 -11.69
N VAL A 368 1.35 -7.35 -10.58
CA VAL A 368 -0.09 -7.44 -10.27
C VAL A 368 -0.60 -6.12 -9.75
N ALA A 369 0.14 -5.46 -8.85
CA ALA A 369 -0.18 -4.17 -8.25
C ALA A 369 1.09 -3.46 -7.73
N PRO A 370 1.11 -2.12 -7.55
CA PRO A 370 0.08 -1.15 -7.91
C PRO A 370 0.19 -0.67 -9.37
N CYS A 371 1.33 -0.87 -10.02
CA CYS A 371 1.61 -0.34 -11.36
C CYS A 371 0.81 -1.09 -12.43
N PRO A 372 0.24 -0.40 -13.43
CA PRO A 372 -0.44 -1.03 -14.56
C PRO A 372 0.51 -1.49 -15.67
N HIS A 373 1.82 -1.51 -15.41
CA HIS A 373 2.86 -1.79 -16.40
C HIS A 373 4.05 -2.50 -15.75
N ASP A 374 4.87 -3.14 -16.57
CA ASP A 374 6.08 -3.88 -16.15
C ASP A 374 7.38 -3.16 -16.54
N GLY A 375 7.30 -2.08 -17.32
CA GLY A 375 8.44 -1.20 -17.62
C GLY A 375 8.97 -0.46 -16.37
N ARG A 376 10.05 0.30 -16.49
CA ARG A 376 10.61 1.08 -15.35
C ARG A 376 9.58 2.05 -14.77
N CYS A 377 9.61 2.26 -13.45
CA CYS A 377 8.69 3.18 -12.78
C CYS A 377 9.02 4.64 -13.14
N PRO A 378 8.07 5.45 -13.65
CA PRO A 378 8.34 6.84 -14.04
C PRO A 378 8.67 7.77 -12.85
N LEU A 379 8.34 7.37 -11.62
CA LEU A 379 8.66 8.11 -10.40
C LEU A 379 9.99 7.70 -9.76
N HIS A 380 10.60 6.58 -10.18
CA HIS A 380 11.85 6.07 -9.61
C HIS A 380 13.07 6.87 -10.07
N ASP A 381 13.05 7.33 -11.31
CA ASP A 381 14.06 8.22 -11.84
C ASP A 381 13.41 9.48 -12.42
N PRO A 382 12.99 10.42 -11.57
CA PRO A 382 12.33 11.64 -12.03
C PRO A 382 13.28 12.57 -12.81
N PHE A 383 14.52 12.15 -13.12
CA PHE A 383 15.56 13.02 -13.67
C PHE A 383 16.42 12.48 -14.83
N THR A 384 16.32 11.22 -15.25
CA THR A 384 17.13 10.75 -16.38
C THR A 384 16.47 10.92 -17.74
N ASP A 385 16.56 12.15 -18.26
CA ASP A 385 17.17 12.27 -19.59
C ASP A 385 18.69 12.30 -19.30
N ARG A 386 19.37 11.15 -19.32
CA ARG A 386 20.84 11.18 -19.20
C ARG A 386 21.43 11.63 -20.54
N PRO A 387 22.28 12.67 -20.59
CA PRO A 387 23.10 12.93 -21.76
C PRO A 387 24.14 11.81 -21.94
N ARG A 388 24.28 11.33 -23.19
CA ARG A 388 25.12 10.19 -23.62
C ARG A 388 26.65 10.36 -23.48
N ARG A 389 27.22 11.16 -22.57
CA ARG A 389 28.70 11.31 -22.45
C ARG A 389 29.27 11.38 -21.03
N LYS A 390 30.45 10.76 -20.85
CA LYS A 390 31.13 10.44 -19.58
C LYS A 390 31.76 11.63 -18.84
N ASP A 391 31.87 12.82 -19.43
CA ASP A 391 32.75 13.88 -18.89
C ASP A 391 32.11 14.88 -17.91
N ASP A 392 30.80 14.81 -17.64
CA ASP A 392 30.09 15.87 -16.89
C ASP A 392 29.67 15.54 -15.46
N VAL A 393 30.32 14.60 -14.77
CA VAL A 393 29.89 14.12 -13.43
C VAL A 393 29.83 15.23 -12.36
N LYS A 394 30.72 16.22 -12.41
CA LYS A 394 30.72 17.36 -11.46
C LYS A 394 29.66 18.43 -11.79
N GLN A 395 29.43 18.71 -13.07
CA GLN A 395 28.37 19.65 -13.50
C GLN A 395 26.99 19.03 -13.34
N ALA A 396 26.85 17.72 -13.60
CA ALA A 396 25.62 16.95 -13.40
C ALA A 396 25.16 16.98 -11.93
N ARG A 397 26.06 16.90 -10.94
CA ARG A 397 25.69 17.03 -9.51
C ARG A 397 25.16 18.41 -9.13
N LYS A 398 25.74 19.48 -9.68
CA LYS A 398 25.31 20.87 -9.42
C LYS A 398 24.00 21.19 -10.15
N LYS A 399 23.85 20.65 -11.37
CA LYS A 399 22.62 20.70 -12.17
C LYS A 399 21.51 19.84 -11.55
N ALA A 400 21.81 18.68 -10.98
CA ALA A 400 20.87 17.81 -10.28
C ALA A 400 20.34 18.45 -8.99
N LYS A 401 21.18 19.13 -8.20
CA LYS A 401 20.70 19.89 -7.03
C LYS A 401 19.79 21.07 -7.42
N LYS A 402 20.06 21.70 -8.57
CA LYS A 402 19.20 22.77 -9.11
C LYS A 402 17.90 22.20 -9.69
N LEU A 403 17.96 21.08 -10.42
CA LEU A 403 16.80 20.35 -10.94
C LEU A 403 15.93 19.77 -9.82
N GLU A 404 16.51 19.30 -8.71
CA GLU A 404 15.76 18.80 -7.55
C GLU A 404 14.91 19.92 -6.94
N LYS A 405 15.46 21.14 -6.85
CA LYS A 405 14.74 22.33 -6.39
C LYS A 405 13.63 22.76 -7.37
N ASP A 406 13.92 22.75 -8.68
CA ASP A 406 12.97 23.15 -9.73
C ASP A 406 11.87 22.09 -9.98
N ALA A 407 12.16 20.81 -9.80
CA ALA A 407 11.20 19.71 -9.97
C ALA A 407 10.22 19.56 -8.82
N THR A 408 10.63 19.92 -7.60
CA THR A 408 9.72 20.06 -6.46
C THR A 408 8.64 21.12 -6.75
N GLN A 409 8.95 22.08 -7.62
CA GLN A 409 8.03 23.14 -8.05
C GLN A 409 7.15 22.74 -9.26
N LEU A 410 7.53 21.70 -10.03
CA LEU A 410 6.88 21.29 -11.27
C LEU A 410 5.96 20.05 -11.15
N MET A 411 6.21 19.15 -10.20
CA MET A 411 5.48 17.88 -10.07
C MET A 411 4.47 17.83 -8.91
N GLY A 412 4.19 18.95 -8.24
CA GLY A 412 3.39 18.93 -7.02
C GLY A 412 4.12 18.20 -5.88
N PRO A 413 3.54 18.16 -4.67
CA PRO A 413 4.26 17.94 -3.42
C PRO A 413 4.79 16.51 -3.17
N THR A 414 4.66 15.56 -4.09
CA THR A 414 5.08 14.16 -3.87
C THR A 414 5.92 13.66 -5.02
N SER A 415 7.23 13.55 -4.75
CA SER A 415 8.27 13.07 -5.67
C SER A 415 8.43 11.54 -5.68
N PHE A 416 7.55 10.80 -5.02
CA PHE A 416 7.61 9.34 -4.88
C PHE A 416 6.20 8.73 -4.78
N CYS A 417 6.06 7.48 -5.25
CA CYS A 417 4.80 6.75 -5.21
C CYS A 417 4.60 6.11 -3.83
N HIS A 418 3.49 6.43 -3.16
CA HIS A 418 3.12 5.82 -1.88
C HIS A 418 1.60 5.74 -1.75
N PHE A 419 1.16 5.05 -0.71
CA PHE A 419 -0.23 4.82 -0.34
C PHE A 419 -0.41 5.05 1.15
N THR A 420 -1.66 5.23 1.55
CA THR A 420 -2.02 5.47 2.94
C THR A 420 -3.20 4.60 3.30
N GLN A 421 -3.13 3.93 4.44
CA GLN A 421 -4.23 3.19 5.03
C GLN A 421 -4.49 3.65 6.46
N ARG A 422 -5.76 3.82 6.82
CA ARG A 422 -6.13 4.13 8.20
C ARG A 422 -6.14 2.87 9.06
N LEU A 423 -5.43 2.93 10.18
CA LEU A 423 -5.45 1.99 11.29
C LEU A 423 -6.40 2.51 12.37
N GLN A 424 -7.32 1.66 12.84
CA GLN A 424 -7.94 1.87 14.15
C GLN A 424 -6.92 1.46 15.22
N ARG A 425 -6.49 2.41 16.05
CA ARG A 425 -5.57 2.12 17.16
C ARG A 425 -6.29 1.29 18.22
N PRO A 426 -5.84 0.05 18.49
CA PRO A 426 -6.27 -0.67 19.68
C PRO A 426 -5.89 0.09 20.95
N GLU A 427 -6.52 -0.26 22.06
CA GLU A 427 -6.30 0.40 23.35
C GLU A 427 -4.82 0.38 23.75
N PHE A 428 -4.14 -0.76 23.64
CA PHE A 428 -2.73 -0.87 24.00
C PHE A 428 -1.82 0.10 23.21
N VAL A 429 -2.15 0.40 21.95
CA VAL A 429 -1.41 1.38 21.14
C VAL A 429 -1.65 2.79 21.65
N ARG A 430 -2.91 3.13 21.96
CA ARG A 430 -3.28 4.44 22.50
C ARG A 430 -2.60 4.69 23.83
N LEU A 431 -2.61 3.70 24.73
CA LEU A 431 -1.96 3.75 26.03
C LEU A 431 -0.43 3.82 25.90
N THR A 432 0.19 3.02 25.04
CA THR A 432 1.65 3.05 24.87
C THR A 432 2.11 4.39 24.27
N LYS A 433 1.39 4.92 23.27
CA LYS A 433 1.72 6.19 22.60
C LYS A 433 1.26 7.44 23.36
N HIS A 434 0.37 7.32 24.36
CA HIS A 434 -0.45 8.43 24.90
C HIS A 434 -1.19 9.18 23.78
N ALA A 435 -1.80 8.43 22.87
CA ALA A 435 -2.52 9.01 21.74
C ALA A 435 -4.00 9.19 22.05
N TYR A 436 -4.50 10.43 21.94
CA TYR A 436 -5.92 10.74 22.15
C TYR A 436 -6.80 10.22 21.00
N LYS A 437 -6.33 10.35 19.75
CA LYS A 437 -7.06 9.90 18.56
C LYS A 437 -7.07 8.37 18.50
N ALA A 438 -8.26 7.82 18.28
CA ALA A 438 -8.48 6.39 18.08
C ALA A 438 -7.99 5.87 16.71
N THR A 439 -7.57 6.75 15.80
CA THR A 439 -7.09 6.38 14.46
C THR A 439 -5.69 6.93 14.17
N GLU A 440 -4.99 6.26 13.25
CA GLU A 440 -3.69 6.63 12.70
C GLU A 440 -3.66 6.33 11.20
N ASP A 441 -3.07 7.21 10.40
CA ASP A 441 -2.88 6.95 8.98
C ASP A 441 -1.45 6.38 8.77
N VAL A 442 -1.35 5.19 8.21
CA VAL A 442 -0.11 4.46 7.92
C VAL A 442 0.27 4.68 6.47
N THR A 443 1.46 5.23 6.21
CA THR A 443 1.96 5.44 4.85
C THR A 443 2.97 4.36 4.46
N TYR A 444 2.81 3.80 3.26
CA TYR A 444 3.63 2.69 2.75
C TYR A 444 3.81 2.76 1.24
N SER A 445 4.85 2.09 0.73
CA SER A 445 5.08 1.84 -0.69
C SER A 445 5.12 0.33 -0.88
N TYR A 446 4.64 -0.18 -2.01
CA TYR A 446 4.63 -1.62 -2.23
C TYR A 446 4.67 -2.02 -3.71
N VAL A 447 4.97 -3.29 -3.96
CA VAL A 447 4.76 -3.96 -5.24
C VAL A 447 4.37 -5.43 -4.98
N VAL A 448 3.43 -5.92 -5.78
CA VAL A 448 3.04 -7.34 -5.88
C VAL A 448 3.44 -7.81 -7.27
N ILE A 449 4.30 -8.81 -7.34
CA ILE A 449 4.78 -9.43 -8.59
C ILE A 449 4.31 -10.87 -8.60
N ARG A 450 3.88 -11.35 -9.76
CA ARG A 450 3.57 -12.76 -10.00
C ARG A 450 4.51 -13.30 -11.07
N ARG A 451 4.96 -14.55 -10.92
CA ARG A 451 5.69 -15.28 -11.98
C ARG A 451 4.77 -15.55 -13.18
N GLY A 452 5.37 -15.69 -14.35
CA GLY A 452 4.64 -15.83 -15.62
C GLY A 452 4.35 -14.50 -16.33
N THR A 453 3.73 -14.61 -17.49
CA THR A 453 3.41 -13.45 -18.35
C THR A 453 2.27 -12.62 -17.79
N ARG A 454 2.30 -11.31 -18.10
CA ARG A 454 1.18 -10.43 -17.79
C ARG A 454 -0.06 -10.92 -18.56
N PRO A 455 -1.23 -11.02 -17.92
CA PRO A 455 -2.47 -11.31 -18.63
C PRO A 455 -2.74 -10.22 -19.69
N GLU A 456 -2.85 -10.63 -20.95
CA GLU A 456 -3.20 -9.75 -22.08
C GLU A 456 -4.68 -9.90 -22.42
N VAL A 457 -5.32 -8.78 -22.78
CA VAL A 457 -6.64 -8.79 -23.40
C VAL A 457 -6.42 -9.02 -24.90
N THR A 458 -6.57 -10.25 -25.38
CA THR A 458 -6.47 -10.55 -26.82
C THR A 458 -7.66 -9.96 -27.59
N ASP A 459 -7.50 -9.66 -28.89
CA ASP A 459 -8.57 -9.04 -29.71
C ASP A 459 -9.87 -9.88 -29.76
N MET A 460 -9.78 -11.21 -29.73
CA MET A 460 -10.95 -12.09 -29.64
C MET A 460 -11.61 -12.02 -28.27
N ALA A 461 -10.82 -12.00 -27.19
CA ALA A 461 -11.34 -11.77 -25.85
C ALA A 461 -11.98 -10.38 -25.77
N TYR A 462 -11.40 -9.35 -26.40
CA TYR A 462 -11.92 -7.98 -26.40
C TYR A 462 -13.34 -7.89 -26.97
N MET A 463 -13.70 -8.65 -28.00
CA MET A 463 -15.07 -8.63 -28.56
C MET A 463 -16.12 -9.28 -27.64
N GLU A 464 -15.78 -10.36 -26.93
CA GLU A 464 -16.66 -10.99 -25.91
C GLU A 464 -16.69 -10.19 -24.58
N VAL A 465 -15.53 -9.66 -24.18
CA VAL A 465 -15.28 -8.92 -22.92
C VAL A 465 -15.78 -7.48 -22.98
N ALA A 466 -15.71 -6.79 -24.14
CA ALA A 466 -16.11 -5.38 -24.26
C ALA A 466 -17.59 -5.18 -23.95
N GLY A 467 -18.44 -6.15 -24.28
CA GLY A 467 -19.85 -6.13 -23.91
C GLY A 467 -20.05 -6.16 -22.38
N GLY A 468 -19.32 -7.03 -21.68
CA GLY A 468 -19.38 -7.17 -20.22
C GLY A 468 -18.74 -6.01 -19.46
N ALA A 469 -17.54 -5.60 -19.87
CA ALA A 469 -16.84 -4.47 -19.26
C ALA A 469 -17.61 -3.15 -19.41
N GLU A 470 -18.19 -2.89 -20.58
CA GLU A 470 -19.00 -1.68 -20.81
C GLU A 470 -20.29 -1.70 -19.99
N ARG A 471 -20.93 -2.87 -19.80
CA ARG A 471 -22.03 -3.04 -18.83
C ARG A 471 -21.56 -2.71 -17.41
N MET A 472 -20.41 -3.23 -16.99
CA MET A 472 -19.84 -3.01 -15.65
C MET A 472 -19.33 -1.58 -15.40
N ARG A 473 -19.15 -0.78 -16.46
CA ARG A 473 -18.90 0.67 -16.36
C ARG A 473 -20.18 1.49 -16.24
N ARG A 474 -21.36 0.90 -16.47
CA ARG A 474 -22.66 1.52 -16.21
C ARG A 474 -23.09 1.17 -14.78
N GLY A 475 -23.31 2.18 -13.95
CA GLY A 475 -23.82 2.02 -12.58
C GLY A 475 -25.22 2.58 -12.44
N ALA A 476 -25.67 2.77 -11.20
CA ALA A 476 -26.96 3.39 -10.91
C ALA A 476 -27.13 4.76 -11.59
N VAL A 477 -26.07 5.56 -11.70
CA VAL A 477 -26.14 6.89 -12.34
C VAL A 477 -26.42 6.79 -13.84
N ALA A 478 -25.86 5.79 -14.54
CA ALA A 478 -26.17 5.55 -15.95
C ALA A 478 -27.62 5.06 -16.14
N ARG A 479 -28.11 4.20 -15.24
CA ARG A 479 -29.50 3.71 -15.28
C ARG A 479 -30.51 4.84 -15.04
N ASP A 480 -30.30 5.67 -14.01
CA ASP A 480 -31.11 6.87 -13.73
C ASP A 480 -31.13 7.83 -14.94
N GLU A 481 -29.98 7.98 -15.61
CA GLU A 481 -29.85 8.81 -16.80
C GLU A 481 -30.71 8.29 -17.95
N ALA A 482 -30.65 6.99 -18.25
CA ALA A 482 -31.45 6.36 -19.30
C ALA A 482 -32.95 6.53 -19.03
N LEU A 483 -33.41 6.20 -17.82
CA LEU A 483 -34.81 6.37 -17.41
C LEU A 483 -35.29 7.83 -17.53
N SER A 484 -34.41 8.79 -17.22
CA SER A 484 -34.73 10.21 -17.37
C SER A 484 -34.84 10.65 -18.83
N VAL A 485 -34.09 10.04 -19.75
CA VAL A 485 -34.17 10.34 -21.19
C VAL A 485 -35.47 9.77 -21.75
N GLU A 486 -35.78 8.50 -21.47
CA GLU A 486 -37.03 7.87 -21.90
C GLU A 486 -38.28 8.62 -21.37
N ARG A 487 -38.23 9.11 -20.12
CA ARG A 487 -39.33 9.92 -19.57
C ARG A 487 -39.50 11.25 -20.31
N LYS A 488 -38.41 11.83 -20.83
CA LYS A 488 -38.47 13.07 -21.63
C LYS A 488 -38.96 12.79 -23.04
N GLU A 489 -38.53 11.69 -23.66
CA GLU A 489 -38.99 11.25 -24.98
C GLU A 489 -40.49 10.96 -24.95
N ARG A 490 -40.99 10.18 -23.97
CA ARG A 490 -42.44 9.98 -23.76
C ARG A 490 -43.23 11.28 -23.59
N LYS A 491 -42.64 12.28 -22.94
CA LYS A 491 -43.25 13.62 -22.81
C LYS A 491 -43.23 14.42 -24.11
N GLN A 492 -42.24 14.21 -24.97
CA GLN A 492 -42.11 14.88 -26.28
C GLN A 492 -42.98 14.22 -27.36
N GLU A 493 -43.18 12.91 -27.29
CA GLU A 493 -44.08 12.15 -28.18
C GLU A 493 -45.57 12.41 -27.92
N GLY A 494 -45.91 13.30 -26.98
CA GLY A 494 -47.29 13.73 -26.75
C GLY A 494 -48.19 12.63 -26.17
N GLY A 495 -47.63 11.64 -25.47
CA GLY A 495 -48.38 10.60 -24.77
C GLY A 495 -49.25 11.19 -23.65
N SER A 496 -50.40 11.75 -24.00
CA SER A 496 -51.50 11.94 -23.07
C SER A 496 -51.99 10.56 -22.66
N ALA A 497 -52.10 10.31 -21.36
CA ALA A 497 -52.89 9.19 -20.91
C ALA A 497 -54.30 9.39 -21.49
N VAL A 498 -54.74 8.50 -22.40
CA VAL A 498 -56.11 8.52 -22.88
C VAL A 498 -56.96 8.05 -21.71
N VAL A 499 -57.71 8.97 -21.13
CA VAL A 499 -58.77 8.64 -20.17
C VAL A 499 -60.01 8.41 -21.02
N GLU A 500 -60.50 7.18 -21.07
CA GLU A 500 -61.80 6.91 -21.71
C GLU A 500 -62.92 7.08 -20.68
N GLU A 501 -63.94 7.86 -21.05
CA GLU A 501 -65.16 8.01 -20.28
C GLU A 501 -66.11 6.85 -20.62
N ASP A 502 -66.54 6.10 -19.60
CA ASP A 502 -67.61 5.12 -19.75
C ASP A 502 -68.99 5.81 -19.85
N GLU A 503 -70.02 5.11 -20.33
CA GLU A 503 -71.38 5.65 -20.55
C GLU A 503 -72.07 6.18 -19.26
N THR A 504 -71.41 6.06 -18.11
CA THR A 504 -71.86 6.60 -16.82
C THR A 504 -71.17 7.90 -16.42
N GLY A 505 -70.24 8.42 -17.23
CA GLY A 505 -69.50 9.65 -16.94
C GLY A 505 -68.46 9.51 -15.82
N ALA A 506 -68.02 8.29 -15.52
CA ALA A 506 -66.96 8.06 -14.56
C ALA A 506 -65.60 8.05 -15.26
N LEU A 507 -64.67 8.88 -14.79
CA LEU A 507 -63.30 8.92 -15.31
C LEU A 507 -62.54 7.68 -14.81
N HIS A 508 -62.37 6.68 -15.66
CA HIS A 508 -61.48 5.55 -15.40
C HIS A 508 -60.10 5.80 -16.01
N LEU A 509 -59.06 5.81 -15.17
CA LEU A 509 -57.71 5.49 -15.66
C LEU A 509 -57.77 4.04 -16.15
N PRO A 510 -57.30 3.71 -17.37
CA PRO A 510 -57.16 2.31 -17.75
C PRO A 510 -56.30 1.67 -16.67
N GLY A 511 -56.91 0.77 -15.89
CA GLY A 511 -56.19 -0.07 -14.98
C GLY A 511 -55.09 -0.69 -15.81
N LYS A 512 -53.83 -0.43 -15.43
CA LYS A 512 -52.69 -1.16 -15.95
C LYS A 512 -53.11 -2.62 -15.82
N ALA A 513 -53.52 -3.27 -16.92
CA ALA A 513 -53.45 -4.71 -17.01
C ALA A 513 -52.09 -5.05 -16.41
N PRO A 514 -51.96 -6.04 -15.51
CA PRO A 514 -50.66 -6.40 -14.99
C PRO A 514 -49.80 -6.57 -16.24
N ALA A 515 -48.94 -5.57 -16.48
CA ALA A 515 -47.95 -5.68 -17.50
C ALA A 515 -47.22 -6.88 -16.97
N ASP A 516 -47.25 -7.98 -17.73
CA ASP A 516 -46.19 -8.95 -17.66
C ASP A 516 -44.92 -8.13 -17.40
N ASP A 517 -44.28 -8.42 -16.27
CA ASP A 517 -43.16 -7.67 -15.71
C ASP A 517 -41.91 -7.88 -16.57
N ASP A 518 -42.07 -7.72 -17.88
CA ASP A 518 -41.07 -7.55 -18.92
C ASP A 518 -40.62 -6.08 -18.95
N SER A 519 -40.54 -5.46 -17.77
CA SER A 519 -39.65 -4.33 -17.58
C SER A 519 -38.26 -4.94 -17.55
N GLY A 520 -37.56 -4.87 -18.69
CA GLY A 520 -36.27 -5.51 -19.01
C GLY A 520 -35.12 -5.24 -18.05
N THR A 521 -35.28 -5.61 -16.79
CA THR A 521 -34.23 -5.90 -15.85
C THR A 521 -34.00 -7.40 -16.00
N ALA A 522 -33.30 -7.78 -17.07
CA ALA A 522 -32.73 -9.12 -17.12
C ALA A 522 -31.92 -9.27 -15.83
N THR A 523 -32.45 -10.02 -14.88
CA THR A 523 -31.77 -10.35 -13.64
C THR A 523 -30.62 -11.22 -14.08
N GLN A 524 -29.45 -10.60 -14.25
CA GLN A 524 -28.24 -11.31 -14.69
C GLN A 524 -28.07 -12.51 -13.77
N SER A 525 -27.86 -13.68 -14.37
CA SER A 525 -27.55 -14.88 -13.59
C SER A 525 -26.25 -14.65 -12.81
N GLU A 526 -26.10 -15.31 -11.66
CA GLU A 526 -24.86 -15.21 -10.86
C GLU A 526 -23.61 -15.57 -11.68
N ALA A 527 -23.75 -16.51 -12.62
CA ALA A 527 -22.69 -16.91 -13.54
C ALA A 527 -22.28 -15.78 -14.51
N GLU A 528 -23.24 -15.02 -15.04
CA GLU A 528 -22.97 -13.86 -15.91
C GLU A 528 -22.27 -12.75 -15.13
N VAL A 529 -22.70 -12.47 -13.89
CA VAL A 529 -22.05 -11.47 -13.02
C VAL A 529 -20.61 -11.90 -12.71
N ALA A 530 -20.37 -13.17 -12.42
CA ALA A 530 -19.04 -13.71 -12.18
C ALA A 530 -18.13 -13.60 -13.42
N ALA A 531 -18.67 -13.89 -14.62
CA ALA A 531 -17.95 -13.77 -15.89
C ALA A 531 -17.64 -12.30 -16.23
N ASP A 532 -18.59 -11.39 -16.06
CA ASP A 532 -18.40 -9.95 -16.25
C ASP A 532 -17.36 -9.41 -15.24
N MET A 533 -17.34 -9.91 -14.00
CA MET A 533 -16.32 -9.55 -13.00
C MET A 533 -14.93 -10.12 -13.32
N ALA A 534 -14.83 -11.34 -13.85
CA ALA A 534 -13.56 -11.90 -14.30
C ALA A 534 -12.96 -11.10 -15.47
N SER A 535 -13.81 -10.76 -16.43
CA SER A 535 -13.53 -9.84 -17.54
C SER A 535 -12.99 -8.50 -17.06
N LEU A 536 -13.66 -7.92 -16.05
CA LEU A 536 -13.27 -6.65 -15.46
C LEU A 536 -11.90 -6.71 -14.75
N ARG A 537 -11.61 -7.83 -14.06
CA ARG A 537 -10.30 -8.06 -13.42
C ARG A 537 -9.17 -8.18 -14.41
N LEU A 538 -9.41 -8.76 -15.59
CA LEU A 538 -8.43 -8.80 -16.67
C LEU A 538 -8.14 -7.39 -17.18
N GLU A 539 -9.19 -6.58 -17.40
CA GLU A 539 -9.06 -5.22 -17.93
C GLU A 539 -8.37 -4.24 -16.94
N SER A 540 -8.83 -4.23 -15.68
CA SER A 540 -7.95 -4.50 -14.55
C SER A 540 -6.49 -4.04 -14.61
N TYR A 541 -5.71 -4.94 -15.19
CA TYR A 541 -4.26 -4.88 -15.30
C TYR A 541 -3.78 -3.67 -16.09
N GLY A 542 -4.61 -3.16 -17.01
CA GLY A 542 -4.33 -2.00 -17.85
C GLY A 542 -4.89 -0.67 -17.33
N TRP A 543 -5.65 -0.66 -16.23
CA TRP A 543 -6.25 0.58 -15.76
C TRP A 543 -5.24 1.54 -15.14
N PRO A 544 -5.28 2.83 -15.49
CA PRO A 544 -4.36 3.81 -14.95
C PRO A 544 -4.53 3.98 -13.43
N ARG A 545 -3.40 3.96 -12.71
CA ARG A 545 -3.32 4.13 -11.26
C ARG A 545 -3.21 5.61 -10.93
N VAL A 546 -4.21 6.19 -10.27
CA VAL A 546 -4.19 7.59 -9.82
C VAL A 546 -3.07 7.77 -8.79
N ILE A 547 -2.12 8.66 -9.05
CA ILE A 547 -0.93 8.86 -8.19
C ILE A 547 -0.82 10.29 -7.66
N TYR A 548 -1.85 11.11 -7.87
CA TYR A 548 -2.01 12.43 -7.28
C TYR A 548 -3.45 12.66 -6.83
N PRO A 549 -3.72 13.54 -5.86
CA PRO A 549 -5.07 13.91 -5.49
C PRO A 549 -5.87 14.43 -6.71
N PRO A 550 -7.05 13.84 -7.03
CA PRO A 550 -7.89 14.30 -8.13
C PRO A 550 -8.29 15.79 -8.00
N ILE A 551 -8.15 16.54 -9.09
CA ILE A 551 -8.56 17.95 -9.14
C ILE A 551 -10.00 18.02 -9.64
N LYS A 552 -10.93 18.34 -8.73
CA LYS A 552 -12.37 18.38 -9.00
C LYS A 552 -12.78 19.81 -9.39
N ARG A 553 -13.10 20.04 -10.66
CA ARG A 553 -13.60 21.33 -11.18
C ARG A 553 -15.08 21.26 -11.52
N SER A 554 -15.69 22.41 -11.77
CA SER A 554 -17.03 22.46 -12.36
C SER A 554 -16.97 21.93 -13.79
N GLY A 555 -17.79 20.93 -14.11
CA GLY A 555 -17.90 20.37 -15.45
C GLY A 555 -16.81 19.38 -15.90
N HIS A 556 -15.69 19.24 -15.18
CA HIS A 556 -14.68 18.20 -15.46
C HIS A 556 -13.88 17.82 -14.20
N VAL A 557 -13.26 16.63 -14.23
CA VAL A 557 -12.30 16.18 -13.21
C VAL A 557 -10.98 15.87 -13.91
N ILE A 558 -9.87 16.25 -13.27
CA ILE A 558 -8.52 15.96 -13.77
C ILE A 558 -7.87 14.93 -12.84
N LEU A 559 -7.43 13.82 -13.41
CA LEU A 559 -6.71 12.74 -12.75
C LEU A 559 -5.29 12.70 -13.32
N ASP A 560 -4.28 12.74 -12.46
CA ASP A 560 -2.90 12.47 -12.88
C ASP A 560 -2.55 11.05 -12.44
N ALA A 561 -2.23 10.18 -13.40
CA ALA A 561 -2.18 8.75 -13.20
C ALA A 561 -0.95 8.11 -13.88
N CYS A 562 -0.46 7.02 -13.28
CA CYS A 562 0.50 6.12 -13.90
C CYS A 562 -0.24 5.22 -14.91
N THR A 563 0.27 5.13 -16.13
CA THR A 563 -0.41 4.46 -17.27
C THR A 563 0.36 3.22 -17.74
N VAL A 564 -0.30 2.39 -18.55
CA VAL A 564 0.28 1.15 -19.13
C VAL A 564 1.57 1.39 -19.92
N ASP A 565 1.72 2.57 -20.50
CA ASP A 565 2.91 2.97 -21.27
C ASP A 565 4.12 3.28 -20.38
N GLY A 566 3.99 3.15 -19.05
CA GLY A 566 5.05 3.53 -18.11
C GLY A 566 5.22 5.03 -17.94
N ASN A 567 4.21 5.82 -18.34
CA ASN A 567 4.22 7.28 -18.25
C ASN A 567 3.26 7.80 -17.16
N ILE A 568 3.55 8.99 -16.65
CA ILE A 568 2.57 9.77 -15.88
C ILE A 568 1.77 10.62 -16.86
N SER A 569 0.48 10.37 -16.94
CA SER A 569 -0.41 11.04 -17.86
C SER A 569 -1.54 11.74 -17.12
N ARG A 570 -1.97 12.86 -17.68
CA ARG A 570 -3.15 13.61 -17.26
C ARG A 570 -4.36 13.12 -18.03
N ILE A 571 -5.39 12.74 -17.28
CA ILE A 571 -6.67 12.24 -17.76
C ILE A 571 -7.72 13.29 -17.37
N THR A 572 -8.36 13.91 -18.35
CA THR A 572 -9.46 14.85 -18.10
C THR A 572 -10.78 14.18 -18.42
N ILE A 573 -11.65 14.05 -17.42
CA ILE A 573 -12.99 13.46 -17.55
C ILE A 573 -14.04 14.58 -17.50
N PRO A 574 -14.50 15.08 -18.66
CA PRO A 574 -15.55 16.09 -18.72
C PRO A 574 -16.92 15.47 -18.44
N ARG A 575 -17.86 16.28 -17.94
CA ARG A 575 -19.26 15.87 -17.75
C ARG A 575 -19.94 15.43 -19.05
N SER A 576 -19.47 15.94 -20.20
CA SER A 576 -19.92 15.55 -21.54
C SER A 576 -19.41 14.18 -22.02
N GLN A 577 -18.57 13.50 -21.23
CA GLN A 577 -18.17 12.11 -21.47
C GLN A 577 -19.22 11.10 -20.99
N GLY A 578 -20.19 11.54 -20.18
CA GLY A 578 -21.24 10.70 -19.60
C GLY A 578 -21.36 10.91 -18.10
N LYS A 579 -22.57 10.81 -17.53
CA LYS A 579 -22.75 11.08 -16.10
C LYS A 579 -22.06 10.06 -15.23
N GLN A 580 -22.01 8.79 -15.64
CA GLN A 580 -21.38 7.72 -14.84
C GLN A 580 -19.86 7.91 -14.75
N ALA A 581 -19.15 8.03 -15.87
CA ALA A 581 -17.70 8.27 -15.87
C ALA A 581 -17.32 9.55 -15.09
N TYR A 582 -18.10 10.63 -15.25
CA TYR A 582 -17.90 11.87 -14.49
C TYR A 582 -18.16 11.68 -12.99
N HIS A 583 -19.20 10.95 -12.61
CA HIS A 583 -19.50 10.64 -11.21
C HIS A 583 -18.37 9.81 -10.59
N ASP A 584 -17.93 8.77 -11.27
CA ASP A 584 -16.85 7.89 -10.82
C ASP A 584 -15.55 8.69 -10.63
N ALA A 585 -15.17 9.53 -11.61
CA ALA A 585 -14.01 10.40 -11.50
C ALA A 585 -14.11 11.39 -10.33
N ARG A 586 -15.31 11.92 -10.04
CA ARG A 586 -15.54 12.78 -8.86
C ARG A 586 -15.42 12.02 -7.54
N LYS A 587 -15.64 10.71 -7.54
CA LYS A 587 -15.52 9.84 -6.37
C LYS A 587 -14.13 9.24 -6.21
N SER A 588 -13.31 9.25 -7.26
CA SER A 588 -11.91 8.83 -7.19
C SER A 588 -11.09 9.64 -6.20
N SER A 589 -10.06 8.97 -5.68
CA SER A 589 -9.08 9.43 -4.70
C SER A 589 -7.67 9.00 -5.12
N TRP A 590 -6.66 9.44 -4.36
CA TRP A 590 -5.29 8.98 -4.59
C TRP A 590 -5.23 7.46 -4.47
N GLY A 591 -4.62 6.81 -5.45
CA GLY A 591 -4.31 5.39 -5.42
C GLY A 591 -5.40 4.54 -6.04
N ASP A 592 -6.55 5.08 -6.43
CA ASP A 592 -7.61 4.35 -7.14
C ASP A 592 -7.19 4.00 -8.56
N ILE A 593 -7.75 2.94 -9.16
CA ILE A 593 -7.50 2.59 -10.57
C ILE A 593 -8.72 3.08 -11.30
N PHE A 594 -8.49 3.81 -12.37
CA PHE A 594 -9.56 4.49 -13.04
C PHE A 594 -9.98 3.71 -14.28
N PRO A 595 -11.22 3.18 -14.34
CA PRO A 595 -11.64 2.23 -15.36
C PRO A 595 -12.13 2.87 -16.67
N HIS A 596 -12.37 4.18 -16.69
CA HIS A 596 -12.93 4.84 -17.86
C HIS A 596 -11.81 5.42 -18.74
N PRO A 597 -11.81 5.13 -20.06
CA PRO A 597 -10.84 5.72 -20.97
C PRO A 597 -11.04 7.25 -21.09
N PRO A 598 -9.99 8.04 -21.34
CA PRO A 598 -10.14 9.49 -21.56
C PRO A 598 -10.84 9.81 -22.89
N LYS A 599 -11.74 10.79 -22.90
CA LYS A 599 -12.36 11.30 -24.14
C LYS A 599 -11.37 11.97 -25.11
N ASN A 600 -10.38 12.69 -24.58
CA ASN A 600 -9.45 13.51 -25.35
C ASN A 600 -8.05 12.88 -25.49
N GLY A 601 -7.95 11.54 -25.36
CA GLY A 601 -6.67 10.84 -25.30
C GLY A 601 -5.88 11.11 -24.01
N LEU A 602 -4.74 10.44 -23.86
CA LEU A 602 -3.84 10.62 -22.72
C LEU A 602 -2.87 11.78 -22.99
N GLU A 603 -2.90 12.81 -22.14
CA GLU A 603 -1.88 13.86 -22.17
C GLU A 603 -0.71 13.41 -21.29
N VAL A 604 0.35 12.87 -21.89
CA VAL A 604 1.58 12.55 -21.15
C VAL A 604 2.06 13.84 -20.48
N ARG A 605 2.20 13.84 -19.15
CA ARG A 605 2.77 14.96 -18.41
C ARG A 605 4.27 15.00 -18.72
N ARG A 606 4.62 15.58 -19.88
CA ARG A 606 6.00 15.96 -20.18
C ARG A 606 6.41 16.99 -19.14
N ARG A 607 7.59 16.80 -18.53
CA ARG A 607 8.13 17.77 -17.57
C ARG A 607 8.08 19.14 -18.25
N GLY A 608 7.50 20.14 -17.57
CA GLY A 608 7.43 21.50 -18.09
C GLY A 608 8.84 21.98 -18.43
N ARG A 609 9.20 21.93 -19.71
CA ARG A 609 10.27 22.77 -20.23
C ARG A 609 9.74 24.18 -20.06
N THR A 610 10.34 24.98 -19.19
CA THR A 610 10.16 26.43 -19.26
C THR A 610 10.41 26.80 -20.72
N PRO A 611 9.48 27.46 -21.43
CA PRO A 611 9.72 27.81 -22.82
C PRO A 611 10.94 28.71 -22.84
N THR A 612 12.08 28.17 -23.26
CA THR A 612 13.24 28.97 -23.62
C THR A 612 12.78 29.81 -24.79
N LYS A 613 12.74 31.14 -24.58
CA LYS A 613 12.38 32.10 -25.61
C LYS A 613 13.11 31.75 -26.91
N ALA A 614 12.30 31.51 -27.94
CA ALA A 614 12.55 31.65 -29.37
C ALA A 614 13.96 31.34 -29.93
N GLY A 615 13.97 30.39 -30.85
CA GLY A 615 14.83 30.45 -32.04
C GLY A 615 16.10 29.62 -31.97
N GLU A 616 16.06 28.40 -32.49
CA GLU A 616 16.96 27.98 -33.56
C GLU A 616 16.50 26.63 -34.12
N LYS A 617 16.34 26.60 -35.45
CA LYS A 617 16.04 25.40 -36.23
C LYS A 617 17.29 24.54 -36.28
N GLY A 618 17.16 23.25 -36.00
CA GLY A 618 18.17 22.25 -36.29
C GLY A 618 17.51 20.90 -36.44
N ALA A 619 17.34 20.45 -37.68
CA ALA A 619 17.02 19.08 -38.01
C ALA A 619 18.27 18.22 -37.72
N ALA A 620 18.10 17.10 -37.04
CA ALA A 620 19.06 16.01 -37.02
C ALA A 620 18.28 14.71 -36.89
N GLU A 621 18.50 13.84 -37.88
CA GLU A 621 17.94 12.50 -38.05
C GLU A 621 18.43 11.59 -36.90
N GLU A 622 17.53 10.74 -36.39
CA GLU A 622 17.84 9.68 -35.42
C GLU A 622 18.32 8.45 -36.19
N GLU A 623 19.60 8.11 -36.05
CA GLU A 623 20.11 6.76 -36.30
C GLU A 623 20.16 6.02 -34.95
N ASP A 624 19.39 4.94 -34.86
CA ASP A 624 19.34 4.02 -33.73
C ASP A 624 20.56 3.08 -33.77
N GLU A 625 21.56 3.34 -32.93
CA GLU A 625 22.56 2.34 -32.53
C GLU A 625 22.24 1.88 -31.08
N GLU A 626 21.91 0.59 -30.95
CA GLU A 626 21.79 -0.13 -29.68
C GLU A 626 23.20 -0.37 -29.10
N ASP A 627 23.64 0.50 -28.19
CA ASP A 627 24.87 0.26 -27.42
C ASP A 627 24.58 -0.65 -26.21
N ASP A 628 25.00 -1.91 -26.31
CA ASP A 628 25.04 -2.90 -25.24
C ASP A 628 26.02 -2.45 -24.13
N PHE A 629 25.47 -1.88 -23.05
CA PHE A 629 26.26 -1.43 -21.90
C PHE A 629 26.57 -2.60 -20.96
N ASP A 630 27.75 -3.21 -21.16
CA ASP A 630 28.28 -4.27 -20.30
C ASP A 630 28.65 -3.74 -18.89
N PHE A 631 27.77 -4.03 -17.93
CA PHE A 631 27.87 -3.62 -16.53
C PHE A 631 28.89 -4.48 -15.73
N GLU A 632 29.31 -5.66 -16.21
CA GLU A 632 30.28 -6.51 -15.51
C GLU A 632 31.65 -5.86 -15.44
N LYS A 633 32.00 -5.02 -16.42
CA LYS A 633 33.28 -4.33 -16.48
C LYS A 633 33.43 -3.16 -15.49
N TYR A 634 32.34 -2.69 -14.86
CA TYR A 634 32.38 -1.57 -13.90
C TYR A 634 32.57 -2.03 -12.45
N ILE A 635 32.46 -3.33 -12.18
CA ILE A 635 32.67 -3.93 -10.87
C ILE A 635 33.98 -4.71 -10.95
N GLY A 636 35.05 -4.17 -10.34
CA GLY A 636 36.37 -4.79 -10.35
C GLY A 636 36.30 -6.27 -9.98
N THR A 637 36.87 -7.10 -10.85
CA THR A 637 37.07 -8.53 -10.67
C THR A 637 37.73 -8.82 -9.32
N TYR A 638 36.95 -9.32 -8.36
CA TYR A 638 37.49 -10.04 -7.21
C TYR A 638 37.40 -11.53 -7.52
N THR A 639 38.51 -12.10 -7.95
CA THR A 639 38.69 -13.55 -8.05
C THR A 639 38.73 -14.12 -6.64
N PHE A 640 37.85 -15.09 -6.37
CA PHE A 640 37.95 -15.94 -5.20
C PHE A 640 39.21 -16.81 -5.36
N GLY A 641 40.19 -16.62 -4.48
CA GLY A 641 41.22 -17.62 -4.26
C GLY A 641 40.61 -18.80 -3.50
N ASP A 642 40.83 -20.00 -4.03
CA ASP A 642 40.62 -21.27 -3.34
C ASP A 642 41.22 -21.23 -1.93
N VAL A 643 40.41 -21.56 -0.93
CA VAL A 643 40.92 -21.98 0.38
C VAL A 643 40.27 -23.30 0.73
N SER A 644 40.85 -24.36 0.19
CA SER A 644 40.89 -25.65 0.86
C SER A 644 41.86 -25.56 2.04
N GLN A 645 41.34 -25.48 3.25
CA GLN A 645 41.78 -26.17 4.48
C GLN A 645 40.97 -25.70 5.69
#